data_AF-A0A9X1I1M2-F1
#
_entry.id   AF-A0A9X1I1M2-F1
#
_cell.length_a   1.000
_cell.length_b   1.000
_cell.length_c   1.000
_cell.angle_alpha   90.00
_cell.angle_beta   90.00
_cell.angle_gamma   90.00
#
_symmetry.space_group_name_H-M   'P 1'
#
loop_
_entity.id
_entity.type
_entity.pdbx_description
1 polymer ?
#
loop_
_entity_poly.entity_id
_entity_poly.type
_entity_poly.pdbx_seq_one_letter_code
_entity_poly.pdbx_strand_id
1 'polypeptide(L)'
;MKKITVLLLVGLAMLNCKEKEYSDIIYEKPEIVPEAPSTFMSPEESMETFHLPKGFKVELVASEPMINEPVTIAWDGDGRMYVAEMNTYMQDVDATAENIPVSKIKMLEDLDGDGKMDKSTVFIDSLLLPRMILPLKDELIVNETYTYDLWSYKDTDGDGVADKKQRVYFNDNRRGGNLEHQQSGLIWNLDNWVYTTYNPIRFKFKSDGKVVVDSVEVMPRGQWGLTQDDLGIMYYASAGSENPGYGFQQPAIYGDYNPKGRLAEGFMEPWPIVGTPDVQGGKKRLRPDNTLNHFTGVAGQEIYRGHKLPPSVYGDLFIPEPVGRLIRRAKVKTDRFGKRVLHNAYDEAEFMASTDLNFRPVQAKTGPDGALYIVDMYRGIIQEGNWTREGSFLRPVILRKGLDKNIGKGRIYRIVHEDIEPDKKPSLTNKSASELVEYLAHKNGWYRNTAQKLIILEDDKSVIPLLKEIALDNTSFLDKWFNSDKDLGIQRVHALWTLEGMDVIDKSLLQAKLKDEDKRVRITAIRLCENLFKEGDIEILDDLEELIYDPSVEVVNQLALSLRYSKFKKSTEILSVLKDRFAANEIITHSVTESLKKDDSKLEKLKEQIKGYSTGTKNSILAGYDAYNQLCITCHGPDLMGVPIGNDGLIAPPLIGSARVKGDKTTLSRILLHGLIGPIEGKEYGIMMPLKDNSDQWIADVLTYVRAMNGEGGVHRKFVSNARKKAGDREDYWTMDELMTLEKQGK
;
A
#
# COMPACT_ATOMS: atom_id res chain seq x y z
N MET A 1 -18.55 -60.72 46.98
CA MET A 1 -19.74 -60.39 46.17
C MET A 1 -20.00 -58.89 46.27
N LYS A 2 -19.84 -58.21 45.12
CA LYS A 2 -20.33 -56.91 44.64
C LYS A 2 -20.49 -55.73 45.64
N LYS A 3 -19.62 -54.72 45.45
CA LYS A 3 -19.80 -53.31 45.84
C LYS A 3 -20.55 -52.55 44.74
N ILE A 4 -21.34 -51.57 45.17
CA ILE A 4 -22.27 -50.75 44.39
C ILE A 4 -21.52 -49.67 43.60
N THR A 5 -21.80 -49.58 42.30
CA THR A 5 -21.31 -48.56 41.37
C THR A 5 -22.32 -47.40 41.31
N VAL A 6 -21.88 -46.19 41.64
CA VAL A 6 -22.62 -44.94 41.36
C VAL A 6 -22.20 -44.47 39.96
N LEU A 7 -23.12 -44.54 39.00
CA LEU A 7 -23.00 -43.92 37.68
C LEU A 7 -23.49 -42.47 37.81
N LEU A 8 -22.58 -41.50 37.67
CA LEU A 8 -22.93 -40.10 37.43
C LEU A 8 -23.07 -39.92 35.91
N LEU A 9 -24.31 -39.89 35.44
CA LEU A 9 -24.68 -39.49 34.08
C LEU A 9 -24.50 -37.98 33.95
N VAL A 10 -23.32 -37.55 33.49
CA VAL A 10 -23.15 -36.19 32.93
C VAL A 10 -23.72 -36.25 31.52
N GLY A 11 -24.90 -35.66 31.34
CA GLY A 11 -25.50 -35.49 30.03
C GLY A 11 -24.62 -34.58 29.17
N LEU A 12 -23.90 -35.17 28.21
CA LEU A 12 -23.37 -34.47 27.06
C LEU A 12 -24.57 -33.99 26.22
N ALA A 13 -25.03 -32.78 26.49
CA ALA A 13 -25.76 -32.01 25.50
C ALA A 13 -24.75 -31.62 24.42
N MET A 14 -24.61 -32.45 23.38
CA MET A 14 -24.00 -32.03 22.13
C MET A 14 -24.89 -30.93 21.54
N LEU A 15 -24.61 -29.69 21.90
CA LEU A 15 -25.00 -28.51 21.12
C LEU A 15 -24.29 -28.64 19.78
N ASN A 16 -25.00 -29.26 18.85
CA ASN A 16 -24.62 -29.35 17.45
C ASN A 16 -24.75 -27.93 16.86
N CYS A 17 -23.77 -27.07 17.13
CA CYS A 17 -23.61 -25.80 16.42
C CYS A 17 -23.34 -26.17 14.96
N LYS A 18 -24.39 -26.24 14.15
CA LYS A 18 -24.23 -26.27 12.70
C LYS A 18 -23.61 -24.94 12.32
N GLU A 19 -22.33 -24.95 11.94
CA GLU A 19 -21.71 -23.79 11.31
C GLU A 19 -22.58 -23.36 10.12
N LYS A 20 -22.91 -22.07 10.08
CA LYS A 20 -23.74 -21.52 9.01
C LYS A 20 -22.95 -21.58 7.71
N GLU A 21 -23.47 -22.27 6.71
CA GLU A 21 -22.89 -22.25 5.36
C GLU A 21 -23.19 -20.90 4.70
N TYR A 22 -22.13 -20.18 4.32
CA TYR A 22 -22.24 -18.94 3.56
C TYR A 22 -22.16 -19.26 2.06
N SER A 23 -23.14 -18.77 1.29
CA SER A 23 -23.13 -18.88 -0.16
C SER A 23 -22.51 -17.63 -0.78
N ASP A 24 -21.40 -17.77 -1.50
CA ASP A 24 -20.72 -16.67 -2.20
C ASP A 24 -21.31 -16.51 -3.61
N ILE A 25 -22.54 -16.00 -3.70
CA ILE A 25 -23.30 -15.89 -4.96
C ILE A 25 -23.21 -14.46 -5.47
N ILE A 26 -22.53 -14.26 -6.61
CA ILE A 26 -22.46 -12.97 -7.29
C ILE A 26 -23.82 -12.59 -7.90
N TYR A 27 -24.09 -11.29 -8.02
CA TYR A 27 -25.27 -10.79 -8.72
C TYR A 27 -25.23 -11.14 -10.21
N GLU A 28 -26.40 -11.23 -10.85
CA GLU A 28 -26.49 -11.29 -12.30
C GLU A 28 -26.03 -9.95 -12.88
N LYS A 29 -24.99 -9.99 -13.73
CA LYS A 29 -24.39 -8.77 -14.27
C LYS A 29 -25.44 -7.97 -15.05
N PRO A 30 -25.70 -6.70 -14.67
CA PRO A 30 -26.68 -5.88 -15.37
C PRO A 30 -26.21 -5.52 -16.78
N GLU A 31 -27.15 -5.07 -17.61
CA GLU A 31 -26.80 -4.48 -18.90
C GLU A 31 -25.86 -3.29 -18.71
N ILE A 32 -24.83 -3.21 -19.55
CA ILE A 32 -23.88 -2.10 -19.54
C ILE A 32 -24.63 -0.81 -19.89
N VAL A 33 -24.48 0.22 -19.06
CA VAL A 33 -25.00 1.56 -19.34
C VAL A 33 -23.98 2.29 -20.21
N PRO A 34 -24.19 2.46 -21.54
CA PRO A 34 -23.13 2.97 -22.41
C PRO A 34 -22.78 4.43 -22.12
N GLU A 35 -23.75 5.22 -21.67
CA GLU A 35 -23.58 6.63 -21.34
C GLU A 35 -24.35 6.94 -20.05
N ALA A 36 -23.73 6.69 -18.89
CA ALA A 36 -24.36 6.92 -17.59
C ALA A 36 -24.61 8.42 -17.32
N PRO A 37 -25.70 8.79 -16.62
CA PRO A 37 -25.94 10.18 -16.21
C PRO A 37 -24.81 10.71 -15.32
N SER A 38 -24.41 11.96 -15.54
CA SER A 38 -23.43 12.65 -14.69
C SER A 38 -24.08 13.45 -13.57
N THR A 39 -25.41 13.53 -13.49
CA THR A 39 -26.09 14.28 -12.44
C THR A 39 -25.77 13.72 -11.06
N PHE A 40 -25.61 14.59 -10.07
CA PHE A 40 -25.49 14.15 -8.69
C PHE A 40 -26.72 13.35 -8.27
N MET A 41 -26.47 12.23 -7.61
CA MET A 41 -27.46 11.46 -6.87
C MET A 41 -27.36 11.84 -5.39
N SER A 42 -28.45 11.68 -4.63
CA SER A 42 -28.37 11.58 -3.17
C SER A 42 -27.57 10.34 -2.74
N PRO A 43 -27.12 10.24 -1.47
CA PRO A 43 -26.53 9.02 -0.95
C PRO A 43 -27.42 7.78 -1.17
N GLU A 44 -28.72 7.93 -0.94
CA GLU A 44 -29.71 6.86 -1.07
C GLU A 44 -29.86 6.42 -2.54
N GLU A 45 -30.05 7.36 -3.48
CA GLU A 45 -30.13 7.05 -4.91
C GLU A 45 -28.86 6.40 -5.44
N SER A 46 -27.68 6.84 -4.98
CA SER A 46 -26.40 6.25 -5.38
C SER A 46 -26.26 4.82 -4.87
N MET A 47 -26.68 4.56 -3.63
CA MET A 47 -26.69 3.22 -3.05
C MET A 47 -27.58 2.24 -3.81
N GLU A 48 -28.70 2.70 -4.38
CA GLU A 48 -29.57 1.87 -5.23
C GLU A 48 -28.89 1.42 -6.52
N THR A 49 -27.83 2.11 -6.98
CA THR A 49 -27.07 1.72 -8.17
C THR A 49 -26.00 0.67 -7.90
N PHE A 50 -25.76 0.31 -6.63
CA PHE A 50 -24.71 -0.62 -6.24
C PHE A 50 -25.15 -2.07 -6.39
N HIS A 51 -24.34 -2.85 -7.10
CA HIS A 51 -24.50 -4.29 -7.23
C HIS A 51 -23.46 -5.00 -6.36
N LEU A 52 -23.91 -5.91 -5.48
CA LEU A 52 -23.09 -6.68 -4.54
C LEU A 52 -23.50 -8.16 -4.53
N PRO A 53 -22.62 -9.08 -4.13
CA PRO A 53 -22.98 -10.47 -3.91
C PRO A 53 -24.15 -10.60 -2.93
N LYS A 54 -24.95 -11.65 -3.11
CA LYS A 54 -26.12 -11.93 -2.27
C LYS A 54 -25.73 -11.95 -0.79
N GLY A 55 -26.54 -11.28 0.03
CA GLY A 55 -26.35 -11.16 1.47
C GLY A 55 -25.52 -9.95 1.89
N PHE A 56 -24.69 -9.38 1.00
CA PHE A 56 -23.97 -8.14 1.28
C PHE A 56 -24.86 -6.91 1.04
N LYS A 57 -24.66 -5.87 1.86
CA LYS A 57 -25.37 -4.59 1.78
C LYS A 57 -24.39 -3.44 2.00
N VAL A 58 -24.74 -2.28 1.46
CA VAL A 58 -24.06 -1.02 1.73
C VAL A 58 -24.87 -0.23 2.76
N GLU A 59 -24.17 0.34 3.73
CA GLU A 59 -24.71 1.30 4.67
C GLU A 59 -23.90 2.61 4.59
N LEU A 60 -24.59 3.74 4.70
CA LEU A 60 -23.97 5.06 4.69
C LEU A 60 -23.40 5.38 6.07
N VAL A 61 -22.10 5.69 6.12
CA VAL A 61 -21.39 6.07 7.36
C VAL A 61 -21.35 7.59 7.51
N ALA A 62 -20.96 8.29 6.44
CA ALA A 62 -20.89 9.75 6.39
C ALA A 62 -21.04 10.24 4.95
N SER A 63 -21.61 11.44 4.76
CA SER A 63 -21.71 12.11 3.46
C SER A 63 -21.70 13.63 3.62
N GLU A 64 -21.69 14.36 2.50
CA GLU A 64 -21.91 15.81 2.51
C GLU A 64 -23.17 16.23 3.31
N PRO A 65 -23.15 17.33 4.09
CA PRO A 65 -22.05 18.27 4.29
C PRO A 65 -21.04 17.89 5.39
N MET A 66 -21.21 16.75 6.06
CA MET A 66 -20.34 16.32 7.18
C MET A 66 -18.89 16.14 6.72
N ILE A 67 -18.71 15.57 5.53
CA ILE A 67 -17.43 15.38 4.84
C ILE A 67 -17.50 15.92 3.42
N ASN A 68 -16.33 16.16 2.82
CA ASN A 68 -16.18 16.64 1.46
C ASN A 68 -14.87 16.10 0.84
N GLU A 69 -14.97 15.43 -0.31
CA GLU A 69 -13.85 14.90 -1.10
C GLU A 69 -12.83 14.10 -0.25
N PRO A 70 -13.28 13.07 0.50
CA PRO A 70 -12.40 12.25 1.34
C PRO A 70 -11.49 11.38 0.48
N VAL A 71 -10.25 11.18 0.93
CA VAL A 71 -9.26 10.35 0.21
C VAL A 71 -8.62 9.26 1.06
N THR A 72 -8.62 9.41 2.39
CA THR A 72 -8.13 8.37 3.31
C THR A 72 -8.76 8.51 4.69
N ILE A 73 -8.96 7.39 5.36
CA ILE A 73 -9.48 7.30 6.73
C ILE A 73 -8.56 6.49 7.64
N ALA A 74 -8.58 6.80 8.93
CA ALA A 74 -7.95 6.00 9.98
C ALA A 74 -8.67 6.18 11.32
N TRP A 75 -8.62 5.16 12.18
CA TRP A 75 -9.21 5.22 13.52
C TRP A 75 -8.15 5.26 14.61
N ASP A 76 -8.40 6.01 15.67
CA ASP A 76 -7.68 5.89 16.93
C ASP A 76 -8.23 4.74 17.81
N GLY A 77 -7.60 4.53 18.97
CA GLY A 77 -7.95 3.44 19.89
C GLY A 77 -9.40 3.45 20.40
N ASP A 78 -10.12 4.57 20.29
CA ASP A 78 -11.50 4.71 20.76
C ASP A 78 -12.52 4.76 19.60
N GLY A 79 -12.06 4.46 18.38
CA GLY A 79 -12.90 4.39 17.20
C GLY A 79 -13.31 5.75 16.63
N ARG A 80 -12.64 6.85 17.00
CA ARG A 80 -12.84 8.14 16.34
C ARG A 80 -12.19 8.09 14.96
N MET A 81 -12.93 8.43 13.91
CA MET A 81 -12.47 8.33 12.53
C MET A 81 -11.86 9.65 12.07
N TYR A 82 -10.57 9.66 11.77
CA TYR A 82 -9.93 10.77 11.07
C TYR A 82 -10.12 10.61 9.56
N VAL A 83 -10.54 11.67 8.88
CA VAL A 83 -10.83 11.71 7.45
C VAL A 83 -10.01 12.82 6.81
N ALA A 84 -9.10 12.48 5.90
CA ALA A 84 -8.37 13.46 5.12
C ALA A 84 -9.18 13.87 3.88
N GLU A 85 -9.38 15.18 3.71
CA GLU A 85 -10.15 15.78 2.62
C GLU A 85 -9.20 16.49 1.64
N MET A 86 -9.46 16.39 0.33
CA MET A 86 -8.66 17.02 -0.73
C MET A 86 -9.44 18.13 -1.46
N ASN A 87 -9.80 19.19 -0.75
CA ASN A 87 -10.78 20.19 -1.20
C ASN A 87 -10.33 21.13 -2.33
N THR A 88 -9.08 21.01 -2.81
CA THR A 88 -8.57 21.76 -3.96
C THR A 88 -8.24 20.88 -5.14
N TYR A 89 -8.32 19.55 -5.02
CA TYR A 89 -7.93 18.63 -6.11
C TYR A 89 -8.93 18.75 -7.26
N MET A 90 -8.45 19.05 -8.47
CA MET A 90 -9.25 19.07 -9.72
C MET A 90 -10.59 19.82 -9.62
N GLN A 91 -10.65 20.97 -8.95
CA GLN A 91 -11.90 21.73 -8.78
C GLN A 91 -12.45 22.31 -10.10
N ASP A 92 -11.65 22.30 -11.15
CA ASP A 92 -12.05 22.53 -12.53
C ASP A 92 -11.20 21.65 -13.47
N VAL A 93 -11.54 21.67 -14.76
CA VAL A 93 -10.86 20.86 -15.77
C VAL A 93 -9.40 21.26 -16.02
N ASP A 94 -9.02 22.47 -15.63
CA ASP A 94 -7.68 23.04 -15.80
C ASP A 94 -6.82 22.92 -14.53
N ALA A 95 -7.36 22.28 -13.49
CA ALA A 95 -6.69 22.06 -12.21
C ALA A 95 -6.25 23.38 -11.55
N THR A 96 -7.06 24.43 -11.64
CA THR A 96 -6.66 25.71 -11.04
C THR A 96 -6.69 25.62 -9.51
N ALA A 97 -5.81 26.40 -8.86
CA ALA A 97 -5.76 26.54 -7.41
C ALA A 97 -5.46 25.27 -6.58
N GLU A 98 -5.01 24.16 -7.18
CA GLU A 98 -4.69 22.91 -6.45
C GLU A 98 -3.69 23.11 -5.30
N ASN A 99 -2.81 24.10 -5.45
CA ASN A 99 -1.72 24.39 -4.53
C ASN A 99 -2.11 25.33 -3.36
N ILE A 100 -3.39 25.68 -3.22
CA ILE A 100 -3.87 26.50 -2.10
C ILE A 100 -4.07 25.60 -0.87
N PRO A 101 -3.47 25.91 0.29
CA PRO A 101 -3.59 25.08 1.49
C PRO A 101 -4.91 25.36 2.23
N VAL A 102 -6.02 24.82 1.75
CA VAL A 102 -7.36 24.93 2.38
C VAL A 102 -7.98 23.57 2.74
N SER A 103 -7.32 22.48 2.37
CA SER A 103 -7.76 21.13 2.71
C SER A 103 -7.68 20.88 4.21
N LYS A 104 -8.41 19.85 4.66
CA LYS A 104 -8.63 19.60 6.09
C LYS A 104 -8.47 18.13 6.43
N ILE A 105 -8.28 17.87 7.72
CA ILE A 105 -8.54 16.56 8.32
C ILE A 105 -9.68 16.75 9.32
N LYS A 106 -10.75 15.98 9.16
CA LYS A 106 -11.88 15.95 10.10
C LYS A 106 -11.78 14.76 11.04
N MET A 107 -12.27 14.92 12.25
CA MET A 107 -12.51 13.84 13.20
C MET A 107 -14.01 13.61 13.31
N LEU A 108 -14.45 12.40 12.96
CA LEU A 108 -15.84 11.96 13.03
C LEU A 108 -16.04 11.02 14.22
N GLU A 109 -17.20 11.15 14.85
CA GLU A 109 -17.59 10.34 16.00
C GLU A 109 -18.98 9.75 15.78
N ASP A 110 -19.07 8.43 15.94
CA ASP A 110 -20.31 7.69 16.15
C ASP A 110 -20.60 7.71 17.68
N LEU A 111 -21.71 8.36 18.05
CA LEU A 111 -22.08 8.63 19.43
C LEU A 111 -23.01 7.56 20.01
N ASP A 112 -23.76 6.85 19.17
CA ASP A 112 -24.73 5.84 19.60
C ASP A 112 -24.34 4.38 19.25
N GLY A 113 -23.28 4.20 18.47
CA GLY A 113 -22.72 2.92 18.09
C GLY A 113 -23.47 2.23 16.95
N ASP A 114 -24.32 2.94 16.21
CA ASP A 114 -25.08 2.36 15.09
C ASP A 114 -24.22 2.19 13.81
N GLY A 115 -23.02 2.77 13.79
CA GLY A 115 -22.09 2.75 12.67
C GLY A 115 -22.18 3.92 11.70
N LYS A 116 -23.09 4.86 11.94
CA LYS A 116 -23.19 6.14 11.28
C LYS A 116 -22.48 7.18 12.15
N MET A 117 -21.81 8.12 11.50
CA MET A 117 -21.16 9.22 12.22
C MET A 117 -22.21 10.28 12.56
N ASP A 118 -22.18 10.80 13.79
CA ASP A 118 -23.12 11.79 14.31
C ASP A 118 -22.51 13.18 14.44
N LYS A 119 -21.22 13.22 14.76
CA LYS A 119 -20.46 14.45 15.01
C LYS A 119 -19.25 14.53 14.11
N SER A 120 -18.95 15.75 13.67
CA SER A 120 -17.79 16.08 12.86
C SER A 120 -17.12 17.32 13.41
N THR A 121 -15.80 17.23 13.62
CA THR A 121 -14.95 18.32 14.08
C THR A 121 -13.83 18.52 13.08
N VAL A 122 -13.51 19.78 12.72
CA VAL A 122 -12.30 20.07 11.93
C VAL A 122 -11.11 19.95 12.88
N PHE A 123 -10.40 18.82 12.79
CA PHE A 123 -9.27 18.54 13.67
C PHE A 123 -8.02 19.33 13.25
N ILE A 124 -7.75 19.40 11.94
CA ILE A 124 -6.66 20.18 11.35
C ILE A 124 -7.18 20.87 10.08
N ASP A 125 -6.82 22.14 9.88
CA ASP A 125 -7.10 22.90 8.68
C ASP A 125 -5.83 23.43 8.00
N SER A 126 -6.04 24.18 6.92
CA SER A 126 -4.98 24.85 6.15
C SER A 126 -3.88 23.90 5.67
N LEU A 127 -4.27 22.69 5.23
CA LEU A 127 -3.37 21.69 4.68
C LEU A 127 -3.33 21.76 3.16
N LEU A 128 -2.18 21.43 2.59
CA LEU A 128 -2.01 21.21 1.15
C LEU A 128 -2.27 19.73 0.84
N LEU A 129 -3.51 19.41 0.48
CA LEU A 129 -3.95 18.08 0.01
C LEU A 129 -3.35 16.94 0.87
N PRO A 130 -3.78 16.77 2.14
CA PRO A 130 -3.27 15.74 3.03
C PRO A 130 -3.56 14.33 2.49
N ARG A 131 -2.60 13.41 2.65
CA ARG A 131 -2.66 12.08 2.00
C ARG A 131 -2.42 10.90 2.90
N MET A 132 -1.63 11.09 3.95
CA MET A 132 -1.29 10.03 4.88
C MET A 132 -1.62 10.49 6.28
N ILE A 133 -2.35 9.64 7.01
CA ILE A 133 -2.74 9.87 8.39
C ILE A 133 -2.51 8.58 9.19
N LEU A 134 -1.93 8.70 10.38
CA LEU A 134 -1.70 7.58 11.29
C LEU A 134 -1.95 8.05 12.72
N PRO A 135 -3.07 7.64 13.34
CA PRO A 135 -3.30 7.84 14.76
C PRO A 135 -2.28 7.03 15.56
N LEU A 136 -1.64 7.65 16.55
CA LEU A 136 -0.82 7.00 17.56
C LEU A 136 -1.68 6.79 18.82
N LYS A 137 -1.20 7.23 19.99
CA LYS A 137 -2.00 7.23 21.23
C LYS A 137 -2.88 8.48 21.31
N ASP A 138 -2.24 9.63 21.40
CA ASP A 138 -2.83 10.96 21.58
C ASP A 138 -2.37 11.95 20.50
N GLU A 139 -1.78 11.44 19.42
CA GLU A 139 -1.24 12.22 18.31
C GLU A 139 -1.70 11.66 16.97
N LEU A 140 -1.82 12.53 15.96
CA LEU A 140 -2.04 12.17 14.58
C LEU A 140 -0.80 12.52 13.75
N ILE A 141 -0.18 11.51 13.15
CA ILE A 141 0.91 11.73 12.19
C ILE A 141 0.32 12.01 10.82
N VAL A 142 0.76 13.09 10.19
CA VAL A 142 0.22 13.60 8.92
C VAL A 142 1.36 13.87 7.94
N ASN A 143 1.11 13.54 6.67
CA ASN A 143 1.88 14.04 5.53
C ASN A 143 0.99 14.77 4.52
N GLU A 144 1.52 15.88 4.03
CA GLU A 144 0.93 16.73 3.01
C GLU A 144 1.59 16.48 1.65
N THR A 145 0.91 16.91 0.60
CA THR A 145 1.41 16.85 -0.78
C THR A 145 2.71 17.66 -0.95
N TYR A 146 3.58 17.19 -1.86
CA TYR A 146 4.87 17.78 -2.24
C TYR A 146 6.00 17.81 -1.20
N THR A 147 5.78 17.24 -0.02
CA THR A 147 6.80 17.12 1.02
C THR A 147 6.93 15.69 1.50
N TYR A 148 8.14 15.32 1.93
CA TYR A 148 8.39 14.07 2.65
C TYR A 148 8.33 14.25 4.17
N ASP A 149 8.12 15.48 4.65
CA ASP A 149 8.04 15.78 6.08
C ASP A 149 6.85 15.05 6.71
N LEU A 150 7.06 14.56 7.93
CA LEU A 150 5.98 14.06 8.78
C LEU A 150 5.76 15.05 9.93
N TRP A 151 4.50 15.37 10.17
CA TRP A 151 4.06 16.23 11.26
C TRP A 151 3.23 15.44 12.25
N SER A 152 3.49 15.61 13.54
CA SER A 152 2.62 15.17 14.62
C SER A 152 1.70 16.33 15.03
N TYR A 153 0.41 16.03 15.14
CA TYR A 153 -0.63 16.93 15.61
C TYR A 153 -1.28 16.36 16.86
N LYS A 154 -1.50 17.20 17.87
CA LYS A 154 -2.09 16.80 19.14
C LYS A 154 -3.11 17.83 19.62
N ASP A 155 -4.20 17.32 20.15
CA ASP A 155 -5.18 18.05 20.96
C ASP A 155 -4.75 17.91 22.43
N THR A 156 -4.42 19.02 23.08
CA THR A 156 -3.91 19.02 24.47
C THR A 156 -4.94 19.46 25.50
N ASP A 157 -6.07 20.01 25.09
CA ASP A 157 -7.14 20.47 25.99
C ASP A 157 -8.45 19.67 25.87
N GLY A 158 -8.55 18.78 24.88
CA GLY A 158 -9.65 17.84 24.69
C GLY A 158 -10.86 18.43 23.96
N ASP A 159 -10.71 19.57 23.28
CA ASP A 159 -11.81 20.20 22.53
C ASP A 159 -12.08 19.55 21.16
N GLY A 160 -11.23 18.61 20.73
CA GLY A 160 -11.32 17.90 19.46
C GLY A 160 -10.62 18.62 18.31
N VAL A 161 -9.79 19.63 18.57
CA VAL A 161 -8.99 20.38 17.60
C VAL A 161 -7.50 20.27 17.97
N ALA A 162 -6.64 20.07 16.98
CA ALA A 162 -5.21 20.00 17.24
C ALA A 162 -4.64 21.41 17.55
N ASP A 163 -4.14 21.62 18.77
CA ASP A 163 -3.50 22.85 19.21
C ASP A 163 -1.96 22.82 19.13
N LYS A 164 -1.37 21.62 19.01
CA LYS A 164 0.08 21.42 18.98
C LYS A 164 0.49 20.74 17.68
N LYS A 165 1.43 21.38 16.95
CA LYS A 165 2.05 20.87 15.73
C LYS A 165 3.56 20.73 15.90
N GLN A 166 4.10 19.54 15.65
CA GLN A 166 5.53 19.25 15.72
C GLN A 166 6.01 18.51 14.46
N ARG A 167 7.09 18.98 13.84
CA ARG A 167 7.72 18.22 12.76
C ARG A 167 8.53 17.08 13.37
N VAL A 168 8.15 15.83 13.04
CA VAL A 168 8.79 14.62 13.59
C VAL A 168 9.77 13.98 12.62
N TYR A 169 9.63 14.26 11.32
CA TYR A 169 10.60 13.90 10.31
C TYR A 169 10.74 15.03 9.30
N PHE A 170 11.98 15.30 8.89
CA PHE A 170 12.32 16.33 7.93
C PHE A 170 13.15 15.73 6.79
N ASN A 171 12.85 16.13 5.56
CA ASN A 171 13.65 15.81 4.39
C ASN A 171 13.93 17.10 3.60
N ASP A 172 15.20 17.37 3.30
CA ASP A 172 15.61 18.54 2.51
C ASP A 172 15.09 18.50 1.07
N ASN A 173 14.75 17.31 0.56
CA ASN A 173 14.17 17.15 -0.76
C ASN A 173 12.66 17.36 -0.74
N ARG A 174 12.16 18.05 -1.77
CA ARG A 174 10.73 18.15 -2.05
C ARG A 174 10.36 17.24 -3.21
N ARG A 175 9.15 16.71 -3.18
CA ARG A 175 8.57 15.95 -4.29
C ARG A 175 7.71 16.90 -5.11
N GLY A 176 8.08 17.20 -6.35
CA GLY A 176 7.19 17.91 -7.28
C GLY A 176 6.42 16.93 -8.17
N GLY A 177 5.76 17.46 -9.20
CA GLY A 177 5.12 16.69 -10.26
C GLY A 177 3.67 16.31 -10.00
N ASN A 178 3.15 15.39 -10.80
CA ASN A 178 1.73 15.01 -10.81
C ASN A 178 1.23 14.60 -9.40
N LEU A 179 0.06 15.12 -9.01
CA LEU A 179 -0.57 14.82 -7.73
C LEU A 179 -1.00 13.37 -7.59
N GLU A 180 -1.38 12.68 -8.66
CA GLU A 180 -1.64 11.23 -8.61
C GLU A 180 -0.38 10.43 -8.22
N HIS A 181 0.81 10.99 -8.47
CA HIS A 181 2.09 10.34 -8.28
C HIS A 181 2.81 10.74 -6.98
N GLN A 182 2.06 11.15 -5.96
CA GLN A 182 2.59 11.47 -4.63
C GLN A 182 2.50 10.25 -3.70
N GLN A 183 3.25 10.29 -2.59
CA GLN A 183 3.28 9.21 -1.62
C GLN A 183 1.95 9.03 -0.87
N SER A 184 1.71 7.79 -0.46
CA SER A 184 0.61 7.35 0.39
C SER A 184 1.14 6.33 1.43
N GLY A 185 0.29 5.91 2.36
CA GLY A 185 0.65 4.91 3.37
C GLY A 185 0.55 5.45 4.79
N LEU A 186 1.66 5.36 5.53
CA LEU A 186 1.72 5.33 7.00
C LEU A 186 1.00 4.11 7.59
N ILE A 187 1.28 2.94 7.03
CA ILE A 187 0.74 1.67 7.54
C ILE A 187 1.65 1.13 8.64
N TRP A 188 1.18 1.13 9.89
CA TRP A 188 1.83 0.44 11.01
C TRP A 188 1.78 -1.07 10.79
N ASN A 189 2.92 -1.65 10.45
CA ASN A 189 3.05 -3.06 10.13
C ASN A 189 3.27 -3.90 11.39
N LEU A 190 3.05 -5.21 11.28
CA LEU A 190 3.27 -6.18 12.36
C LEU A 190 4.68 -6.08 12.97
N ASP A 191 5.69 -5.74 12.17
CA ASP A 191 7.09 -5.64 12.58
C ASP A 191 7.47 -4.30 13.27
N ASN A 192 6.46 -3.54 13.72
CA ASN A 192 6.59 -2.22 14.37
C ASN A 192 7.18 -1.12 13.49
N TRP A 193 7.40 -1.40 12.20
CA TRP A 193 7.77 -0.37 11.23
C TRP A 193 6.52 0.16 10.53
N VAL A 194 6.57 1.43 10.18
CA VAL A 194 5.55 2.15 9.43
C VAL A 194 6.04 2.32 8.01
N TYR A 195 5.27 1.80 7.07
CA TYR A 195 5.62 1.76 5.64
C TYR A 195 4.87 2.83 4.85
N THR A 196 5.53 3.34 3.82
CA THR A 196 5.00 4.30 2.85
C THR A 196 5.16 3.76 1.43
N THR A 197 4.50 4.40 0.48
CA THR A 197 4.71 4.14 -0.95
C THR A 197 5.78 5.06 -1.54
N TYR A 198 6.28 4.70 -2.73
CA TYR A 198 7.39 5.31 -3.47
C TYR A 198 8.77 5.40 -2.80
N ASN A 199 8.82 5.75 -1.52
CA ASN A 199 10.04 5.99 -0.80
C ASN A 199 10.58 4.68 -0.23
N PRO A 200 11.88 4.42 -0.38
CA PRO A 200 12.52 3.26 0.24
C PRO A 200 12.79 3.56 1.72
N ILE A 201 11.87 4.22 2.42
CA ILE A 201 12.02 4.65 3.80
C ILE A 201 10.88 4.09 4.62
N ARG A 202 11.21 3.61 5.81
CA ARG A 202 10.28 3.19 6.84
C ARG A 202 10.60 3.88 8.17
N PHE A 203 9.58 4.01 9.00
CA PHE A 203 9.65 4.75 10.27
C PHE A 203 9.34 3.83 11.44
N LYS A 204 10.02 3.97 12.57
CA LYS A 204 9.64 3.32 13.83
C LYS A 204 9.43 4.40 14.88
N PHE A 205 8.21 4.53 15.38
CA PHE A 205 7.84 5.48 16.42
C PHE A 205 8.11 4.85 17.79
N LYS A 206 8.79 5.59 18.67
CA LYS A 206 9.13 5.15 20.02
C LYS A 206 8.30 5.90 21.06
N SER A 207 8.17 5.31 22.24
CA SER A 207 7.43 5.85 23.38
C SER A 207 7.94 7.22 23.86
N ASP A 208 9.22 7.51 23.66
CA ASP A 208 9.85 8.80 23.98
C ASP A 208 9.60 9.90 22.94
N GLY A 209 8.74 9.63 21.94
CA GLY A 209 8.40 10.55 20.85
C GLY A 209 9.45 10.62 19.74
N LYS A 210 10.55 9.84 19.82
CA LYS A 210 11.53 9.78 18.72
C LYS A 210 11.01 8.94 17.56
N VAL A 211 11.38 9.37 16.36
CA VAL A 211 11.16 8.62 15.11
C VAL A 211 12.49 8.09 14.61
N VAL A 212 12.63 6.77 14.58
CA VAL A 212 13.74 6.10 13.92
C VAL A 212 13.40 5.96 12.44
N VAL A 213 14.37 6.26 11.59
CA VAL A 213 14.23 6.22 10.13
C VAL A 213 15.21 5.21 9.57
N ASP A 214 14.72 4.31 8.73
CA ASP A 214 15.55 3.31 8.05
C ASP A 214 15.29 3.37 6.54
N SER A 215 16.37 3.24 5.76
CA SER A 215 16.33 3.30 4.30
C SER A 215 16.60 1.91 3.73
N VAL A 216 15.59 1.33 3.09
CA VAL A 216 15.61 -0.01 2.50
C VAL A 216 15.41 0.10 0.99
N GLU A 217 16.53 0.28 0.30
CA GLU A 217 16.59 0.56 -1.14
C GLU A 217 15.82 -0.43 -2.02
N VAL A 218 15.79 -1.70 -1.60
CA VAL A 218 15.21 -2.82 -2.34
C VAL A 218 13.70 -3.00 -2.14
N MET A 219 13.08 -2.25 -1.22
CA MET A 219 11.64 -2.37 -0.94
C MET A 219 10.77 -2.18 -2.20
N PRO A 220 9.63 -2.87 -2.29
CA PRO A 220 8.63 -2.56 -3.32
C PRO A 220 8.18 -1.11 -3.22
N ARG A 221 7.84 -0.51 -4.36
CA ARG A 221 7.44 0.90 -4.46
C ARG A 221 6.03 0.98 -5.00
N GLY A 222 5.09 1.50 -4.22
CA GLY A 222 3.69 1.74 -4.60
C GLY A 222 3.41 3.16 -5.09
N GLN A 223 2.15 3.42 -5.44
CA GLN A 223 1.57 4.77 -5.57
C GLN A 223 0.52 5.03 -4.48
N TRP A 224 -0.77 4.84 -4.75
CA TRP A 224 -1.88 5.06 -3.81
C TRP A 224 -2.22 3.85 -2.93
N GLY A 225 -2.00 2.62 -3.42
CA GLY A 225 -2.40 1.40 -2.70
C GLY A 225 -1.30 0.80 -1.84
N LEU A 226 -1.58 0.65 -0.54
CA LEU A 226 -0.70 -0.03 0.43
C LEU A 226 -1.52 -0.68 1.57
N THR A 227 -1.38 -1.99 1.74
CA THR A 227 -1.99 -2.77 2.84
C THR A 227 -1.05 -3.89 3.30
N GLN A 228 -1.44 -4.63 4.33
CA GLN A 228 -0.69 -5.77 4.87
C GLN A 228 -1.61 -6.96 5.19
N ASP A 229 -1.05 -8.18 5.16
CA ASP A 229 -1.69 -9.37 5.74
C ASP A 229 -1.41 -9.54 7.25
N ASP A 230 -1.86 -10.65 7.83
CA ASP A 230 -1.66 -10.96 9.25
C ASP A 230 -0.21 -11.17 9.69
N LEU A 231 0.70 -11.46 8.76
CA LEU A 231 2.12 -11.64 9.03
C LEU A 231 2.95 -10.41 8.65
N GLY A 232 2.27 -9.30 8.32
CA GLY A 232 2.89 -8.06 7.92
C GLY A 232 3.56 -8.12 6.55
N ILE A 233 3.07 -8.98 5.65
CA ILE A 233 3.46 -8.93 4.24
C ILE A 233 2.70 -7.79 3.59
N MET A 234 3.45 -6.87 2.99
CA MET A 234 2.90 -5.70 2.34
C MET A 234 2.40 -6.03 0.92
N TYR A 235 1.28 -5.41 0.55
CA TYR A 235 0.72 -5.44 -0.80
C TYR A 235 0.72 -4.02 -1.34
N TYR A 236 1.38 -3.81 -2.47
CA TYR A 236 1.48 -2.52 -3.15
C TYR A 236 0.63 -2.53 -4.42
N ALA A 237 0.12 -1.35 -4.79
CA ALA A 237 -0.51 -1.09 -6.08
C ALA A 237 0.03 0.20 -6.71
N SER A 238 -0.08 0.30 -8.03
CA SER A 238 0.38 1.45 -8.82
C SER A 238 -0.54 1.69 -10.00
N ALA A 239 -1.32 2.78 -9.92
CA ALA A 239 -2.24 3.23 -10.95
C ALA A 239 -1.50 3.60 -12.25
N GLY A 240 -0.43 4.39 -12.16
CA GLY A 240 0.36 4.81 -13.32
C GLY A 240 1.10 3.68 -14.03
N SER A 241 1.28 2.52 -13.38
CA SER A 241 1.75 1.30 -14.04
C SER A 241 0.65 0.27 -14.29
N GLU A 242 -0.61 0.65 -14.06
CA GLU A 242 -1.81 -0.18 -14.27
C GLU A 242 -1.73 -1.53 -13.53
N ASN A 243 -1.03 -1.58 -12.38
CA ASN A 243 -0.73 -2.81 -11.66
C ASN A 243 -1.47 -2.84 -10.31
N PRO A 244 -2.49 -3.69 -10.16
CA PRO A 244 -3.36 -3.70 -9.00
C PRO A 244 -2.78 -4.47 -7.79
N GLY A 245 -1.65 -5.16 -7.93
CA GLY A 245 -1.09 -5.92 -6.83
C GLY A 245 0.31 -6.46 -7.12
N TYR A 246 1.28 -6.13 -6.26
CA TYR A 246 2.66 -6.63 -6.32
C TYR A 246 3.38 -6.44 -4.98
N GLY A 247 4.61 -6.95 -4.87
CA GLY A 247 5.43 -6.85 -3.66
C GLY A 247 5.03 -7.81 -2.54
N PHE A 248 4.05 -8.69 -2.79
CA PHE A 248 3.43 -9.54 -1.78
C PHE A 248 3.98 -10.96 -1.72
N GLN A 249 5.17 -11.25 -2.26
CA GLN A 249 5.76 -12.59 -2.14
C GLN A 249 6.57 -12.78 -0.85
N GLN A 250 7.08 -11.70 -0.26
CA GLN A 250 7.95 -11.73 0.92
C GLN A 250 7.81 -10.43 1.72
N PRO A 251 8.24 -10.39 3.00
CA PRO A 251 8.23 -9.14 3.77
C PRO A 251 9.06 -8.05 3.05
N ALA A 252 8.55 -6.81 3.05
CA ALA A 252 9.10 -5.72 2.24
C ALA A 252 10.60 -5.46 2.48
N ILE A 253 11.08 -5.72 3.71
CA ILE A 253 12.48 -5.56 4.11
C ILE A 253 13.46 -6.41 3.29
N TYR A 254 13.03 -7.55 2.73
CA TYR A 254 13.87 -8.38 1.86
C TYR A 254 13.86 -7.94 0.40
N GLY A 255 13.01 -6.97 0.08
CA GLY A 255 12.89 -6.33 -1.22
C GLY A 255 11.75 -6.86 -2.09
N ASP A 256 11.67 -6.31 -3.29
CA ASP A 256 10.61 -6.62 -4.25
C ASP A 256 10.88 -7.90 -5.05
N TYR A 257 9.89 -8.80 -5.07
CA TYR A 257 9.93 -10.02 -5.87
C TYR A 257 8.56 -10.30 -6.49
N ASN A 258 8.51 -10.26 -7.83
CA ASN A 258 7.29 -10.37 -8.62
C ASN A 258 7.42 -11.45 -9.70
N PRO A 259 7.38 -12.75 -9.33
CA PRO A 259 7.48 -13.85 -10.29
C PRO A 259 6.33 -13.83 -11.29
N LYS A 260 6.56 -14.49 -12.44
CA LYS A 260 5.49 -14.77 -13.40
C LYS A 260 4.44 -15.68 -12.75
N GLY A 261 3.18 -15.48 -13.12
CA GLY A 261 2.04 -16.23 -12.57
C GLY A 261 1.61 -15.83 -11.16
N ARG A 262 2.14 -14.73 -10.59
CA ARG A 262 1.64 -14.16 -9.32
C ARG A 262 0.22 -13.59 -9.42
N LEU A 263 -0.21 -13.28 -10.64
CA LEU A 263 -1.57 -12.90 -10.98
C LEU A 263 -2.13 -14.03 -11.86
N ALA A 264 -3.32 -14.52 -11.54
CA ALA A 264 -3.98 -15.53 -12.35
C ALA A 264 -4.32 -15.01 -13.76
N GLU A 265 -4.56 -15.91 -14.70
CA GLU A 265 -5.08 -15.57 -16.01
C GLU A 265 -6.40 -14.79 -15.88
N GLY A 266 -6.59 -13.74 -16.67
CA GLY A 266 -7.78 -12.88 -16.61
C GLY A 266 -7.81 -11.91 -15.42
N PHE A 267 -6.76 -11.86 -14.58
CA PHE A 267 -6.77 -11.01 -13.37
C PHE A 267 -6.63 -9.51 -13.67
N MET A 268 -6.10 -9.12 -14.82
CA MET A 268 -5.87 -7.70 -15.11
C MET A 268 -7.11 -6.99 -15.64
N GLU A 269 -8.07 -7.77 -16.13
CA GLU A 269 -9.29 -7.36 -16.79
C GLU A 269 -10.38 -7.03 -15.77
N PRO A 270 -10.79 -5.76 -15.57
CA PRO A 270 -11.96 -5.37 -14.81
C PRO A 270 -13.25 -5.56 -15.64
N TRP A 271 -14.36 -5.56 -14.92
CA TRP A 271 -15.70 -5.80 -15.44
C TRP A 271 -16.70 -4.74 -14.96
N PRO A 272 -16.48 -3.45 -15.30
CA PRO A 272 -17.41 -2.39 -14.96
C PRO A 272 -18.76 -2.57 -15.68
N ILE A 273 -19.78 -1.89 -15.16
CA ILE A 273 -21.14 -1.88 -15.72
C ILE A 273 -21.50 -0.55 -16.39
N VAL A 274 -20.49 0.32 -16.59
CA VAL A 274 -20.59 1.63 -17.24
C VAL A 274 -19.66 1.68 -18.45
N GLY A 275 -20.19 2.12 -19.59
CA GLY A 275 -19.47 2.30 -20.85
C GLY A 275 -19.10 3.76 -21.16
N THR A 276 -19.24 4.67 -20.20
CA THR A 276 -18.84 6.07 -20.41
C THR A 276 -17.31 6.13 -20.56
N PRO A 277 -16.76 6.65 -21.67
CA PRO A 277 -15.34 6.54 -21.98
C PRO A 277 -14.48 7.63 -21.29
N ASP A 278 -14.63 7.83 -19.98
CA ASP A 278 -13.89 8.83 -19.20
C ASP A 278 -12.59 8.27 -18.59
N VAL A 279 -11.75 7.72 -19.47
CA VAL A 279 -10.51 7.03 -19.10
C VAL A 279 -9.28 7.72 -19.68
N GLN A 280 -8.23 7.81 -18.87
CA GLN A 280 -6.91 8.21 -19.31
C GLN A 280 -6.36 7.21 -20.34
N GLY A 281 -5.64 7.69 -21.36
CA GLY A 281 -5.08 6.82 -22.40
C GLY A 281 -6.07 6.45 -23.51
N GLY A 282 -7.36 6.75 -23.33
CA GLY A 282 -8.38 6.72 -24.37
C GLY A 282 -8.73 5.34 -24.92
N LYS A 283 -9.13 5.26 -26.20
CA LYS A 283 -9.74 4.07 -26.82
C LYS A 283 -9.01 2.74 -26.58
N LYS A 284 -7.67 2.75 -26.45
CA LYS A 284 -6.88 1.53 -26.18
C LYS A 284 -7.21 0.88 -24.82
N ARG A 285 -7.79 1.65 -23.91
CA ARG A 285 -8.20 1.23 -22.56
C ARG A 285 -9.65 0.72 -22.51
N LEU A 286 -10.31 0.67 -23.65
CA LEU A 286 -11.73 0.35 -23.75
C LEU A 286 -11.95 -0.94 -24.56
N ARG A 287 -12.97 -1.70 -24.16
CA ARG A 287 -13.56 -2.80 -24.94
C ARG A 287 -14.48 -2.23 -26.05
N PRO A 288 -14.97 -3.06 -26.98
CA PRO A 288 -15.92 -2.62 -28.01
C PRO A 288 -17.21 -1.99 -27.47
N ASP A 289 -17.64 -2.36 -26.27
CA ASP A 289 -18.80 -1.81 -25.56
C ASP A 289 -18.47 -0.56 -24.72
N ASN A 290 -17.25 -0.01 -24.88
CA ASN A 290 -16.68 1.10 -24.13
C ASN A 290 -16.46 0.87 -22.63
N THR A 291 -16.59 -0.37 -22.14
CA THR A 291 -16.16 -0.69 -20.76
C THR A 291 -14.64 -0.76 -20.66
N LEU A 292 -14.12 -0.57 -19.45
CA LEU A 292 -12.69 -0.65 -19.17
C LEU A 292 -12.14 -2.06 -19.42
N ASN A 293 -11.00 -2.19 -20.10
CA ASN A 293 -10.40 -3.49 -20.45
C ASN A 293 -9.20 -3.91 -19.56
N HIS A 294 -8.66 -3.02 -18.74
CA HIS A 294 -7.70 -3.31 -17.64
C HIS A 294 -7.75 -2.21 -16.58
N PHE A 295 -7.22 -2.48 -15.39
CA PHE A 295 -7.09 -1.46 -14.33
C PHE A 295 -6.35 -0.20 -14.82
N THR A 296 -6.81 0.98 -14.38
CA THR A 296 -6.18 2.27 -14.75
C THR A 296 -6.07 3.24 -13.57
N GLY A 297 -6.94 3.14 -12.57
CA GLY A 297 -7.00 4.04 -11.42
C GLY A 297 -6.79 3.34 -10.08
N VAL A 298 -6.13 2.17 -10.05
CA VAL A 298 -6.05 1.34 -8.83
C VAL A 298 -5.62 2.13 -7.60
N ALA A 299 -6.47 2.12 -6.58
CA ALA A 299 -6.34 3.01 -5.44
C ALA A 299 -6.05 2.26 -4.13
N GLY A 300 -6.44 2.83 -2.98
CA GLY A 300 -6.15 2.34 -1.63
C GLY A 300 -6.75 0.96 -1.35
N GLN A 301 -6.05 -0.11 -1.72
CA GLN A 301 -6.48 -1.50 -1.48
C GLN A 301 -6.38 -1.91 0.00
N GLU A 302 -7.12 -2.95 0.38
CA GLU A 302 -7.15 -3.50 1.75
C GLU A 302 -7.20 -5.02 1.74
N ILE A 303 -6.37 -5.68 2.56
CA ILE A 303 -6.58 -7.10 2.89
C ILE A 303 -7.60 -7.12 4.02
N TYR A 304 -8.76 -7.71 3.78
CA TYR A 304 -9.82 -7.70 4.78
C TYR A 304 -9.46 -8.61 5.96
N ARG A 305 -9.34 -8.01 7.15
CA ARG A 305 -8.96 -8.69 8.41
C ARG A 305 -10.02 -8.50 9.49
N GLY A 306 -11.24 -8.16 9.09
CA GLY A 306 -12.39 -7.95 9.96
C GLY A 306 -13.08 -9.27 10.32
N HIS A 307 -14.01 -9.23 11.27
CA HIS A 307 -14.60 -10.42 11.87
C HIS A 307 -16.13 -10.48 11.75
N LYS A 308 -16.74 -9.56 10.98
CA LYS A 308 -18.19 -9.45 10.84
C LYS A 308 -18.74 -9.87 9.47
N LEU A 309 -17.92 -9.80 8.42
CA LEU A 309 -18.26 -10.37 7.12
C LEU A 309 -18.05 -11.90 7.10
N PRO A 310 -18.66 -12.63 6.14
CA PRO A 310 -18.54 -14.07 6.02
C PRO A 310 -17.08 -14.56 6.09
N PRO A 311 -16.76 -15.65 6.81
CA PRO A 311 -15.38 -16.11 6.95
C PRO A 311 -14.63 -16.33 5.63
N SER A 312 -15.35 -16.60 4.54
CA SER A 312 -14.78 -16.75 3.20
C SER A 312 -14.11 -15.49 2.65
N VAL A 313 -14.40 -14.30 3.20
CA VAL A 313 -13.77 -13.02 2.79
C VAL A 313 -12.48 -12.72 3.54
N TYR A 314 -12.23 -13.38 4.68
CA TYR A 314 -11.05 -13.10 5.51
C TYR A 314 -9.76 -13.41 4.75
N GLY A 315 -8.85 -12.43 4.69
CA GLY A 315 -7.58 -12.54 3.96
C GLY A 315 -7.67 -12.25 2.46
N ASP A 316 -8.87 -11.96 1.92
CA ASP A 316 -9.02 -11.51 0.53
C ASP A 316 -8.61 -10.04 0.39
N LEU A 317 -8.09 -9.69 -0.80
CA LEU A 317 -7.69 -8.33 -1.16
C LEU A 317 -8.85 -7.60 -1.85
N PHE A 318 -9.23 -6.43 -1.35
CA PHE A 318 -10.23 -5.55 -1.95
C PHE A 318 -9.54 -4.38 -2.63
N ILE A 319 -9.84 -4.18 -3.91
CA ILE A 319 -9.11 -3.28 -4.80
C ILE A 319 -10.11 -2.27 -5.41
N PRO A 320 -10.13 -1.02 -4.92
CA PRO A 320 -10.89 0.05 -5.55
C PRO A 320 -10.34 0.42 -6.93
N GLU A 321 -11.23 0.56 -7.91
CA GLU A 321 -10.94 1.07 -9.26
C GLU A 321 -11.94 2.19 -9.60
N PRO A 322 -11.58 3.47 -9.34
CA PRO A 322 -12.49 4.59 -9.44
C PRO A 322 -12.84 4.98 -10.88
N VAL A 323 -12.04 4.60 -11.88
CA VAL A 323 -12.43 4.81 -13.29
C VAL A 323 -13.52 3.81 -13.67
N GLY A 324 -13.42 2.58 -13.19
CA GLY A 324 -14.42 1.53 -13.42
C GLY A 324 -15.67 1.59 -12.55
N ARG A 325 -15.73 2.48 -11.54
CA ARG A 325 -16.84 2.57 -10.55
C ARG A 325 -17.04 1.24 -9.82
N LEU A 326 -15.93 0.56 -9.50
CA LEU A 326 -15.97 -0.81 -9.00
C LEU A 326 -14.96 -1.08 -7.90
N ILE A 327 -15.19 -2.19 -7.20
CA ILE A 327 -14.28 -2.78 -6.24
C ILE A 327 -14.11 -4.25 -6.60
N ARG A 328 -12.88 -4.65 -6.87
CA ARG A 328 -12.53 -6.07 -7.06
C ARG A 328 -12.29 -6.73 -5.71
N ARG A 329 -12.79 -7.95 -5.56
CA ARG A 329 -12.34 -8.89 -4.52
C ARG A 329 -11.41 -9.92 -5.15
N ALA A 330 -10.19 -10.02 -4.64
CA ALA A 330 -9.19 -10.95 -5.10
C ALA A 330 -8.86 -11.98 -4.00
N LYS A 331 -9.00 -13.27 -4.34
CA LYS A 331 -8.57 -14.37 -3.48
C LYS A 331 -7.05 -14.43 -3.46
N VAL A 332 -6.46 -14.44 -2.27
CA VAL A 332 -5.03 -14.70 -2.06
C VAL A 332 -4.85 -16.20 -1.83
N LYS A 333 -4.24 -16.91 -2.79
CA LYS A 333 -3.97 -18.35 -2.66
C LYS A 333 -2.47 -18.62 -2.69
N THR A 334 -1.98 -19.44 -1.77
CA THR A 334 -0.59 -19.92 -1.78
C THR A 334 -0.54 -21.31 -2.39
N ASP A 335 0.29 -21.50 -3.42
CA ASP A 335 0.50 -22.82 -4.01
C ASP A 335 1.37 -23.72 -3.12
N ARG A 336 1.49 -24.99 -3.49
CA ARG A 336 2.29 -25.98 -2.73
C ARG A 336 3.79 -25.64 -2.64
N PHE A 337 4.28 -24.68 -3.44
CA PHE A 337 5.67 -24.25 -3.46
C PHE A 337 5.89 -22.93 -2.70
N GLY A 338 4.83 -22.34 -2.14
CA GLY A 338 4.90 -21.10 -1.37
C GLY A 338 4.68 -19.83 -2.20
N LYS A 339 4.32 -19.96 -3.50
CA LYS A 339 4.02 -18.80 -4.35
C LYS A 339 2.61 -18.31 -4.04
N ARG A 340 2.48 -17.02 -3.77
CA ARG A 340 1.16 -16.37 -3.61
C ARG A 340 0.63 -15.90 -4.95
N VAL A 341 -0.63 -16.20 -5.22
CA VAL A 341 -1.32 -15.89 -6.47
C VAL A 341 -2.63 -15.17 -6.16
N LEU A 342 -2.86 -14.03 -6.82
CA LEU A 342 -4.13 -13.33 -6.80
C LEU A 342 -5.06 -13.90 -7.88
N HIS A 343 -6.26 -14.31 -7.46
CA HIS A 343 -7.33 -14.75 -8.36
C HIS A 343 -8.53 -13.82 -8.23
N ASN A 344 -9.20 -13.51 -9.35
CA ASN A 344 -10.48 -12.82 -9.26
C ASN A 344 -11.48 -13.73 -8.51
N ALA A 345 -12.24 -13.18 -7.57
CA ALA A 345 -13.21 -13.96 -6.81
C ALA A 345 -14.42 -14.37 -7.67
N TYR A 346 -14.74 -13.57 -8.69
CA TYR A 346 -15.90 -13.75 -9.55
C TYR A 346 -15.49 -13.76 -11.02
N ASP A 347 -16.18 -14.55 -11.83
CA ASP A 347 -15.99 -14.56 -13.27
C ASP A 347 -16.80 -13.41 -13.91
N GLU A 348 -16.16 -12.66 -14.80
CA GLU A 348 -16.71 -11.50 -15.54
C GLU A 348 -17.53 -10.46 -14.74
N ALA A 349 -17.34 -10.39 -13.42
CA ALA A 349 -18.04 -9.52 -12.49
C ALA A 349 -17.11 -9.00 -11.39
N GLU A 350 -17.57 -8.01 -10.63
CA GLU A 350 -16.82 -7.37 -9.54
C GLU A 350 -17.57 -7.51 -8.23
N PHE A 351 -16.84 -7.42 -7.11
CA PHE A 351 -17.47 -7.50 -5.78
C PHE A 351 -18.48 -6.36 -5.57
N MET A 352 -18.14 -5.17 -6.04
CA MET A 352 -19.07 -4.05 -6.04
C MET A 352 -18.93 -3.32 -7.37
N ALA A 353 -20.04 -2.99 -8.03
CA ALA A 353 -20.05 -2.15 -9.23
C ALA A 353 -21.24 -1.17 -9.18
N SER A 354 -21.05 0.03 -9.71
CA SER A 354 -22.05 1.10 -9.71
C SER A 354 -22.27 1.67 -11.10
N THR A 355 -23.50 2.11 -11.36
CA THR A 355 -23.83 2.94 -12.53
C THR A 355 -23.79 4.45 -12.25
N ASP A 356 -23.62 4.86 -10.99
CA ASP A 356 -23.40 6.26 -10.64
C ASP A 356 -22.03 6.71 -11.14
N LEU A 357 -22.03 7.60 -12.13
CA LEU A 357 -20.81 8.09 -12.77
C LEU A 357 -19.89 8.85 -11.80
N ASN A 358 -20.44 9.40 -10.71
CA ASN A 358 -19.70 10.15 -9.69
C ASN A 358 -19.13 9.25 -8.58
N PHE A 359 -19.50 7.96 -8.51
CA PHE A 359 -18.91 7.02 -7.56
C PHE A 359 -17.43 6.78 -7.91
N ARG A 360 -16.52 7.29 -7.08
CA ARG A 360 -15.05 7.21 -7.22
C ARG A 360 -14.46 6.59 -5.95
N PRO A 361 -14.53 5.25 -5.79
CA PRO A 361 -13.92 4.59 -4.64
C PRO A 361 -12.39 4.70 -4.70
N VAL A 362 -11.80 5.38 -3.71
CA VAL A 362 -10.37 5.68 -3.64
C VAL A 362 -9.66 4.95 -2.49
N GLN A 363 -10.39 4.39 -1.53
CA GLN A 363 -9.82 3.55 -0.48
C GLN A 363 -10.83 2.51 0.03
N ALA A 364 -10.34 1.30 0.28
CA ALA A 364 -10.98 0.28 1.09
C ALA A 364 -10.24 0.20 2.45
N LYS A 365 -10.96 -0.12 3.54
CA LYS A 365 -10.34 -0.25 4.87
C LYS A 365 -11.11 -1.19 5.79
N THR A 366 -10.42 -2.05 6.55
CA THR A 366 -11.07 -2.82 7.62
C THR A 366 -11.34 -1.89 8.80
N GLY A 367 -12.61 -1.75 9.18
CA GLY A 367 -13.03 -0.92 10.32
C GLY A 367 -12.85 -1.62 11.67
N PRO A 368 -12.88 -0.88 12.78
CA PRO A 368 -12.79 -1.44 14.12
C PRO A 368 -13.99 -2.34 14.46
N ASP A 369 -15.18 -2.01 13.95
CA ASP A 369 -16.40 -2.83 14.04
C ASP A 369 -16.30 -4.16 13.25
N GLY A 370 -15.24 -4.34 12.46
CA GLY A 370 -15.02 -5.53 11.65
C GLY A 370 -15.73 -5.52 10.31
N ALA A 371 -16.32 -4.41 9.87
CA ALA A 371 -16.85 -4.25 8.52
C ALA A 371 -15.77 -3.76 7.52
N LEU A 372 -16.09 -3.78 6.23
CA LEU A 372 -15.24 -3.22 5.17
C LEU A 372 -15.74 -1.82 4.78
N TYR A 373 -14.91 -0.80 4.94
CA TYR A 373 -15.25 0.60 4.64
C TYR A 373 -14.75 0.98 3.27
N ILE A 374 -15.56 1.73 2.52
CA ILE A 374 -15.23 2.28 1.20
C ILE A 374 -15.27 3.80 1.31
N VAL A 375 -14.15 4.44 1.01
CA VAL A 375 -14.03 5.90 0.87
C VAL A 375 -14.26 6.25 -0.58
N ASP A 376 -15.30 7.02 -0.83
CA ASP A 376 -15.71 7.51 -2.13
C ASP A 376 -15.50 9.03 -2.19
N MET A 377 -14.63 9.47 -3.10
CA MET A 377 -14.38 10.89 -3.29
C MET A 377 -15.60 11.63 -3.89
N TYR A 378 -16.57 10.90 -4.42
CA TYR A 378 -17.84 11.34 -5.01
C TYR A 378 -17.74 12.58 -5.92
N ARG A 379 -17.22 12.39 -7.13
CA ARG A 379 -16.92 13.49 -8.05
C ARG A 379 -16.84 13.07 -9.53
N GLY A 380 -16.91 14.07 -10.40
CA GLY A 380 -16.88 13.86 -11.84
C GLY A 380 -15.48 13.56 -12.38
N ILE A 381 -14.48 14.42 -12.17
CA ILE A 381 -13.11 14.18 -12.63
C ILE A 381 -12.34 13.41 -11.55
N ILE A 382 -11.66 12.30 -11.87
CA ILE A 382 -10.77 11.62 -10.91
C ILE A 382 -9.28 11.73 -11.28
N GLN A 383 -8.99 12.10 -12.53
CA GLN A 383 -7.62 12.25 -13.03
C GLN A 383 -7.13 13.69 -12.88
N GLU A 384 -5.84 13.86 -12.61
CA GLU A 384 -5.14 15.14 -12.48
C GLU A 384 -4.99 15.89 -13.82
N GLY A 385 -4.74 17.20 -13.73
CA GLY A 385 -4.74 18.16 -14.84
C GLY A 385 -3.89 17.78 -16.05
N ASN A 386 -2.81 17.02 -15.87
CA ASN A 386 -1.96 16.54 -16.97
C ASN A 386 -2.72 15.64 -17.94
N TRP A 387 -3.79 14.99 -17.49
CA TRP A 387 -4.64 14.11 -18.28
C TRP A 387 -5.86 14.81 -18.89
N THR A 388 -6.20 16.02 -18.44
CA THR A 388 -7.40 16.79 -18.84
C THR A 388 -7.09 18.01 -19.72
N ARG A 389 -5.84 18.17 -20.15
CA ARG A 389 -5.39 19.25 -21.04
C ARG A 389 -6.17 19.34 -22.35
N GLU A 390 -6.15 20.51 -22.97
CA GLU A 390 -6.68 20.67 -24.34
C GLU A 390 -6.05 19.65 -25.30
N GLY A 391 -6.87 19.08 -26.17
CA GLY A 391 -6.45 18.00 -27.08
C GLY A 391 -6.35 16.60 -26.45
N SER A 392 -6.48 16.45 -25.12
CA SER A 392 -6.52 15.12 -24.49
C SER A 392 -7.81 14.37 -24.86
N PHE A 393 -7.76 13.03 -24.81
CA PHE A 393 -8.95 12.21 -25.05
C PHE A 393 -10.06 12.47 -24.03
N LEU A 394 -9.67 12.77 -22.78
CA LEU A 394 -10.58 12.87 -21.64
C LEU A 394 -11.35 14.20 -21.62
N ARG A 395 -10.70 15.32 -22.00
CA ARG A 395 -11.29 16.67 -21.90
C ARG A 395 -12.64 16.81 -22.64
N PRO A 396 -12.81 16.33 -23.89
CA PRO A 396 -14.11 16.39 -24.55
C PRO A 396 -15.22 15.62 -23.83
N VAL A 397 -14.88 14.52 -23.14
CA VAL A 397 -15.85 13.75 -22.34
C VAL A 397 -16.23 14.54 -21.09
N ILE A 398 -15.23 15.12 -20.39
CA ILE A 398 -15.45 15.99 -19.22
C ILE A 398 -16.43 17.11 -19.57
N LEU A 399 -16.13 17.89 -20.63
CA LEU A 399 -16.95 19.05 -21.00
C LEU A 399 -18.36 18.65 -21.48
N ARG A 400 -18.48 17.57 -22.26
CA ARG A 400 -19.78 17.06 -22.73
C ARG A 400 -20.68 16.65 -21.56
N LYS A 401 -20.10 16.02 -20.53
CA LYS A 401 -20.81 15.49 -19.37
C LYS A 401 -20.88 16.47 -18.20
N GLY A 402 -20.15 17.58 -18.25
CA GLY A 402 -20.02 18.52 -17.13
C GLY A 402 -19.36 17.90 -15.89
N LEU A 403 -18.40 16.99 -16.06
CA LEU A 403 -17.74 16.30 -14.94
C LEU A 403 -16.92 17.25 -14.06
N ASP A 404 -16.43 18.35 -14.63
CA ASP A 404 -15.75 19.45 -13.95
C ASP A 404 -16.64 20.20 -12.96
N LYS A 405 -17.98 20.08 -13.10
CA LYS A 405 -18.96 20.72 -12.21
C LYS A 405 -19.35 19.85 -11.02
N ASN A 406 -18.98 18.57 -11.06
CA ASN A 406 -19.31 17.60 -10.04
C ASN A 406 -18.15 17.50 -9.03
N ILE A 407 -18.08 18.49 -8.15
CA ILE A 407 -17.03 18.66 -7.13
C ILE A 407 -17.67 18.89 -5.76
N GLY A 408 -16.85 18.86 -4.70
CA GLY A 408 -17.27 19.33 -3.38
C GLY A 408 -18.21 18.40 -2.60
N LYS A 409 -18.21 17.10 -2.92
CA LYS A 409 -19.01 16.07 -2.24
C LYS A 409 -18.15 14.87 -1.88
N GLY A 410 -18.66 13.94 -1.09
CA GLY A 410 -17.85 12.83 -0.64
C GLY A 410 -18.60 11.91 0.30
N ARG A 411 -18.33 10.61 0.22
CA ARG A 411 -19.09 9.59 0.94
C ARG A 411 -18.17 8.54 1.54
N ILE A 412 -18.56 8.06 2.71
CA ILE A 412 -17.97 6.88 3.33
C ILE A 412 -19.11 5.89 3.50
N TYR A 413 -18.89 4.71 2.95
CA TYR A 413 -19.80 3.58 3.08
C TYR A 413 -19.14 2.50 3.92
N ARG A 414 -19.95 1.66 4.56
CA ARG A 414 -19.50 0.37 5.06
C ARG A 414 -20.29 -0.75 4.40
N ILE A 415 -19.59 -1.81 4.06
CA ILE A 415 -20.13 -3.04 3.53
C ILE A 415 -20.36 -3.98 4.70
N VAL A 416 -21.60 -4.43 4.83
CA VAL A 416 -22.05 -5.37 5.85
C VAL A 416 -22.65 -6.61 5.21
N HIS A 417 -22.86 -7.66 5.99
CA HIS A 417 -23.66 -8.82 5.59
C HIS A 417 -25.00 -8.78 6.34
N GLU A 418 -26.06 -9.35 5.77
CA GLU A 418 -27.39 -9.40 6.39
C GLU A 418 -27.44 -10.11 7.75
N ASP A 419 -26.38 -10.87 8.05
CA ASP A 419 -26.19 -11.60 9.31
C ASP A 419 -25.33 -10.85 10.33
N ILE A 420 -24.91 -9.60 10.02
CA ILE A 420 -24.09 -8.83 10.92
C ILE A 420 -24.85 -8.52 12.21
N GLU A 421 -24.19 -8.72 13.34
CA GLU A 421 -24.62 -8.13 14.61
C GLU A 421 -23.74 -6.90 14.88
N PRO A 422 -24.32 -5.75 15.30
CA PRO A 422 -23.57 -4.57 15.67
C PRO A 422 -22.43 -4.90 16.64
N ASP A 423 -21.28 -4.26 16.45
CA ASP A 423 -20.16 -4.38 17.38
C ASP A 423 -20.21 -3.28 18.43
N LYS A 424 -19.46 -3.48 19.52
CA LYS A 424 -19.29 -2.44 20.53
C LYS A 424 -18.30 -1.39 20.03
N LYS A 425 -18.56 -0.13 20.38
CA LYS A 425 -17.60 0.96 20.20
C LYS A 425 -16.25 0.58 20.85
N PRO A 426 -15.13 0.71 20.13
CA PRO A 426 -13.80 0.48 20.70
C PRO A 426 -13.51 1.42 21.86
N SER A 427 -12.71 0.94 22.82
CA SER A 427 -12.16 1.79 23.87
C SER A 427 -10.83 1.21 24.31
N LEU A 428 -9.76 1.56 23.60
CA LEU A 428 -8.41 1.04 23.83
C LEU A 428 -7.47 2.09 24.43
N THR A 429 -7.70 3.38 24.18
CA THR A 429 -6.70 4.43 24.52
C THR A 429 -6.48 4.56 26.02
N ASN A 430 -7.51 4.30 26.83
CA ASN A 430 -7.46 4.42 28.29
C ASN A 430 -7.23 3.08 29.01
N LYS A 431 -7.02 1.98 28.28
CA LYS A 431 -6.74 0.68 28.88
C LYS A 431 -5.32 0.60 29.40
N SER A 432 -5.12 -0.08 30.51
CA SER A 432 -3.78 -0.43 30.97
C SER A 432 -3.10 -1.36 29.96
N ALA A 433 -1.76 -1.39 29.93
CA ALA A 433 -1.03 -2.28 29.07
C ALA A 433 -1.44 -3.75 29.28
N SER A 434 -1.74 -4.16 30.53
CA SER A 434 -2.18 -5.52 30.84
C SER A 434 -3.54 -5.86 30.21
N GLU A 435 -4.48 -4.93 30.19
CA GLU A 435 -5.78 -5.11 29.54
C GLU A 435 -5.64 -5.14 28.01
N LEU A 436 -4.69 -4.39 27.44
CA LEU A 436 -4.42 -4.38 26.01
C LEU A 436 -3.88 -5.73 25.50
N VAL A 437 -3.18 -6.50 26.34
CA VAL A 437 -2.63 -7.82 25.96
C VAL A 437 -3.73 -8.80 25.51
N GLU A 438 -4.94 -8.70 26.06
CA GLU A 438 -6.08 -9.55 25.67
C GLU A 438 -6.46 -9.36 24.20
N TYR A 439 -6.27 -8.14 23.67
CA TYR A 439 -6.62 -7.80 22.29
C TYR A 439 -5.61 -8.30 21.25
N LEU A 440 -4.44 -8.81 21.67
CA LEU A 440 -3.47 -9.44 20.75
C LEU A 440 -4.02 -10.73 20.11
N ALA A 441 -5.07 -11.33 20.70
CA ALA A 441 -5.79 -12.49 20.15
C ALA A 441 -7.14 -12.12 19.49
N HIS A 442 -7.48 -10.85 19.40
CA HIS A 442 -8.78 -10.42 18.90
C HIS A 442 -9.00 -10.88 17.45
N LYS A 443 -10.23 -11.23 17.04
CA LYS A 443 -10.52 -11.75 15.68
C LYS A 443 -10.27 -10.71 14.58
N ASN A 444 -10.56 -9.44 14.87
CA ASN A 444 -10.25 -8.32 13.98
C ASN A 444 -8.77 -7.90 14.09
N GLY A 445 -8.06 -7.87 12.95
CA GLY A 445 -6.67 -7.43 12.86
C GLY A 445 -6.44 -5.98 13.29
N TRP A 446 -7.45 -5.11 13.19
CA TRP A 446 -7.35 -3.72 13.68
C TRP A 446 -7.07 -3.66 15.18
N TYR A 447 -7.78 -4.46 15.98
CA TYR A 447 -7.59 -4.52 17.44
C TYR A 447 -6.20 -5.06 17.79
N ARG A 448 -5.74 -6.10 17.10
CA ARG A 448 -4.41 -6.69 17.36
C ARG A 448 -3.28 -5.68 17.10
N ASN A 449 -3.30 -5.05 15.92
CA ASN A 449 -2.31 -4.05 15.54
C ASN A 449 -2.39 -2.80 16.46
N THR A 450 -3.59 -2.35 16.82
CA THR A 450 -3.77 -1.17 17.68
C THR A 450 -3.33 -1.44 19.10
N ALA A 451 -3.66 -2.60 19.68
CA ALA A 451 -3.22 -2.98 21.01
C ALA A 451 -1.69 -3.12 21.10
N GLN A 452 -1.06 -3.81 20.14
CA GLN A 452 0.40 -3.90 20.05
C GLN A 452 1.04 -2.50 19.98
N LYS A 453 0.55 -1.63 19.08
CA LYS A 453 1.03 -0.24 18.94
C LYS A 453 0.91 0.52 20.26
N LEU A 454 -0.25 0.47 20.92
CA LEU A 454 -0.47 1.18 22.18
C LEU A 454 0.44 0.65 23.30
N ILE A 455 0.58 -0.67 23.48
CA ILE A 455 1.49 -1.25 24.48
C ILE A 455 2.93 -0.74 24.29
N ILE A 456 3.41 -0.69 23.04
CA ILE A 456 4.76 -0.21 22.72
C ILE A 456 4.90 1.29 23.00
N LEU A 457 3.89 2.09 22.69
CA LEU A 457 3.92 3.54 22.92
C LEU A 457 3.77 3.91 24.40
N GLU A 458 3.04 3.11 25.20
CA GLU A 458 3.00 3.25 26.66
C GLU A 458 4.33 2.90 27.31
N ASP A 459 5.00 1.88 26.77
CA ASP A 459 6.26 1.34 27.29
C ASP A 459 6.19 0.87 28.77
N ASP A 460 5.01 0.43 29.22
CA ASP A 460 4.84 -0.14 30.55
C ASP A 460 5.52 -1.51 30.65
N LYS A 461 6.69 -1.54 31.28
CA LYS A 461 7.50 -2.76 31.42
C LYS A 461 6.84 -3.84 32.30
N SER A 462 5.77 -3.53 33.04
CA SER A 462 5.09 -4.50 33.92
C SER A 462 4.42 -5.65 33.16
N VAL A 463 4.11 -5.48 31.87
CA VAL A 463 3.46 -6.53 31.06
C VAL A 463 4.42 -7.54 30.44
N ILE A 464 5.73 -7.32 30.54
CA ILE A 464 6.73 -8.21 29.92
C ILE A 464 6.60 -9.67 30.37
N PRO A 465 6.41 -9.99 31.67
CA PRO A 465 6.22 -11.38 32.09
C PRO A 465 5.01 -12.05 31.42
N LEU A 466 3.89 -11.34 31.33
CA LEU A 466 2.67 -11.83 30.68
C LEU A 466 2.86 -12.05 29.17
N LEU A 467 3.53 -11.11 28.49
CA LEU A 467 3.86 -11.24 27.06
C LEU A 467 4.79 -12.44 26.81
N LYS A 468 5.78 -12.66 27.69
CA LYS A 468 6.67 -13.82 27.60
C LYS A 468 5.94 -15.14 27.86
N GLU A 469 5.03 -15.17 28.82
CA GLU A 469 4.16 -16.33 29.08
C GLU A 469 3.37 -16.68 27.82
N ILE A 470 2.64 -15.72 27.24
CA ILE A 470 1.87 -15.92 26.02
C ILE A 470 2.76 -16.39 24.87
N ALA A 471 3.91 -15.73 24.65
CA ALA A 471 4.83 -16.12 23.59
C ALA A 471 5.35 -17.56 23.78
N LEU A 472 5.66 -17.98 25.01
CA LEU A 472 6.12 -19.34 25.31
C LEU A 472 5.02 -20.38 25.10
N ASP A 473 3.85 -20.18 25.68
CA ASP A 473 2.71 -21.08 25.52
C ASP A 473 1.43 -20.39 25.98
N ASN A 474 0.39 -20.46 25.15
CA ASN A 474 -0.97 -20.04 25.47
C ASN A 474 -1.98 -21.15 25.15
N THR A 475 -1.51 -22.40 25.10
CA THR A 475 -2.25 -23.55 24.56
C THR A 475 -2.61 -24.58 25.63
N SER A 476 -2.89 -24.13 26.86
CA SER A 476 -3.34 -25.02 27.92
C SER A 476 -4.59 -25.81 27.48
N PHE A 477 -4.82 -26.99 28.07
CA PHE A 477 -6.00 -27.81 27.75
C PHE A 477 -7.31 -27.02 27.92
N LEU A 478 -7.37 -26.13 28.91
CA LEU A 478 -8.53 -25.26 29.15
C LEU A 478 -8.63 -24.18 28.06
N ASP A 479 -7.53 -23.61 27.57
CA ASP A 479 -7.56 -22.62 26.50
C ASP A 479 -8.04 -23.21 25.18
N LYS A 480 -7.61 -24.42 24.82
CA LYS A 480 -8.11 -25.10 23.60
C LYS A 480 -9.61 -25.39 23.67
N TRP A 481 -10.16 -25.56 24.88
CA TRP A 481 -11.58 -25.90 25.08
C TRP A 481 -12.48 -24.66 25.23
N PHE A 482 -12.01 -23.61 25.92
CA PHE A 482 -12.80 -22.41 26.21
C PHE A 482 -12.51 -21.22 25.29
N ASN A 483 -11.39 -21.23 24.56
CA ASN A 483 -10.99 -20.19 23.60
C ASN A 483 -10.87 -20.74 22.16
N SER A 484 -11.70 -21.72 21.79
CA SER A 484 -11.63 -22.38 20.47
C SER A 484 -11.86 -21.43 19.28
N ASP A 485 -12.38 -20.23 19.54
CA ASP A 485 -12.63 -19.18 18.57
C ASP A 485 -11.49 -18.16 18.46
N LYS A 486 -10.45 -18.25 19.30
CA LYS A 486 -9.25 -17.41 19.24
C LYS A 486 -8.16 -18.08 18.42
N ASP A 487 -7.49 -17.28 17.60
CA ASP A 487 -6.27 -17.70 16.92
C ASP A 487 -5.08 -17.55 17.88
N LEU A 488 -4.79 -18.61 18.63
CA LEU A 488 -3.72 -18.59 19.63
C LEU A 488 -2.33 -18.44 18.99
N GLY A 489 -2.14 -18.92 17.76
CA GLY A 489 -0.89 -18.76 17.02
C GLY A 489 -0.61 -17.30 16.66
N ILE A 490 -1.62 -16.57 16.17
CA ILE A 490 -1.47 -15.14 15.88
C ILE A 490 -1.24 -14.32 17.15
N GLN A 491 -1.84 -14.71 18.28
CA GLN A 491 -1.57 -14.06 19.56
C GLN A 491 -0.09 -14.19 19.95
N ARG A 492 0.52 -15.38 19.79
CA ARG A 492 1.96 -15.58 20.06
C ARG A 492 2.82 -14.72 19.12
N VAL A 493 2.43 -14.61 17.84
CA VAL A 493 3.10 -13.75 16.86
C VAL A 493 3.08 -12.28 17.32
N HIS A 494 1.92 -11.76 17.71
CA HIS A 494 1.81 -10.38 18.22
C HIS A 494 2.56 -10.19 19.54
N ALA A 495 2.57 -11.17 20.45
CA ALA A 495 3.34 -11.10 21.69
C ALA A 495 4.85 -11.00 21.41
N LEU A 496 5.37 -11.79 20.46
CA LEU A 496 6.77 -11.73 20.03
C LEU A 496 7.12 -10.37 19.42
N TRP A 497 6.29 -9.82 18.53
CA TRP A 497 6.53 -8.49 17.98
C TRP A 497 6.35 -7.36 19.00
N THR A 498 5.48 -7.53 20.00
CA THR A 498 5.35 -6.57 21.11
C THR A 498 6.62 -6.56 21.96
N LEU A 499 7.15 -7.73 22.29
CA LEU A 499 8.45 -7.87 22.99
C LEU A 499 9.61 -7.27 22.16
N GLU A 500 9.61 -7.42 20.83
CA GLU A 500 10.57 -6.73 19.95
C GLU A 500 10.43 -5.22 20.04
N GLY A 501 9.19 -4.70 19.97
CA GLY A 501 8.93 -3.26 20.00
C GLY A 501 9.34 -2.59 21.32
N MET A 502 9.27 -3.36 22.42
CA MET A 502 9.70 -3.00 23.77
C MET A 502 11.19 -3.25 24.03
N ASP A 503 11.94 -3.73 23.03
CA ASP A 503 13.38 -4.04 23.06
C ASP A 503 13.77 -5.13 24.09
N VAL A 504 12.94 -6.19 24.25
CA VAL A 504 13.11 -7.24 25.29
C VAL A 504 13.06 -8.68 24.78
N ILE A 505 13.48 -8.90 23.54
CA ILE A 505 13.67 -10.25 22.98
C ILE A 505 14.95 -10.86 23.51
N ASP A 506 14.86 -12.09 24.02
CA ASP A 506 16.03 -12.88 24.42
C ASP A 506 16.14 -14.18 23.60
N LYS A 507 17.39 -14.66 23.47
CA LYS A 507 17.74 -15.84 22.68
C LYS A 507 17.02 -17.10 23.11
N SER A 508 16.82 -17.32 24.41
CA SER A 508 16.22 -18.55 24.93
C SER A 508 14.75 -18.68 24.51
N LEU A 509 14.03 -17.56 24.51
CA LEU A 509 12.67 -17.49 23.96
C LEU A 509 12.66 -17.84 22.47
N LEU A 510 13.57 -17.26 21.67
CA LEU A 510 13.65 -17.55 20.24
C LEU A 510 13.96 -19.02 19.96
N GLN A 511 14.92 -19.62 20.67
CA GLN A 511 15.24 -21.05 20.54
C GLN A 511 14.01 -21.95 20.81
N ALA A 512 13.23 -21.63 21.84
CA ALA A 512 11.98 -22.34 22.11
C ALA A 512 10.97 -22.17 20.96
N LYS A 513 10.88 -20.96 20.38
CA LYS A 513 9.90 -20.62 19.33
C LYS A 513 10.24 -21.10 17.93
N LEU A 514 11.51 -21.38 17.63
CA LEU A 514 11.88 -22.08 16.40
C LEU A 514 11.26 -23.49 16.32
N LYS A 515 10.82 -24.06 17.46
CA LYS A 515 10.22 -25.40 17.57
C LYS A 515 8.69 -25.37 17.79
N ASP A 516 8.06 -24.21 17.68
CA ASP A 516 6.62 -24.04 17.90
C ASP A 516 5.79 -24.85 16.89
N GLU A 517 4.60 -25.34 17.26
CA GLU A 517 3.72 -26.10 16.36
C GLU A 517 3.20 -25.24 15.20
N ASP A 518 2.99 -23.94 15.43
CA ASP A 518 2.46 -23.02 14.43
C ASP A 518 3.58 -22.47 13.54
N LYS A 519 3.47 -22.69 12.23
CA LYS A 519 4.44 -22.21 11.24
C LYS A 519 4.64 -20.69 11.30
N ARG A 520 3.61 -19.92 11.65
CA ARG A 520 3.64 -18.44 11.71
C ARG A 520 4.51 -17.95 12.85
N VAL A 521 4.48 -18.68 13.97
CA VAL A 521 5.35 -18.42 15.13
C VAL A 521 6.80 -18.75 14.78
N ARG A 522 7.05 -19.88 14.10
CA ARG A 522 8.40 -20.23 13.61
C ARG A 522 8.94 -19.18 12.62
N ILE A 523 8.15 -18.75 11.63
CA ILE A 523 8.49 -17.66 10.70
C ILE A 523 8.88 -16.39 11.47
N THR A 524 8.08 -16.02 12.48
CA THR A 524 8.33 -14.83 13.30
C THR A 524 9.62 -14.97 14.11
N ALA A 525 9.86 -16.13 14.73
CA ALA A 525 11.07 -16.41 15.48
C ALA A 525 12.32 -16.31 14.60
N ILE A 526 12.30 -16.86 13.38
CA ILE A 526 13.40 -16.73 12.42
C ILE A 526 13.69 -15.25 12.12
N ARG A 527 12.66 -14.43 11.87
CA ARG A 527 12.83 -12.98 11.61
C ARG A 527 13.47 -12.26 12.80
N LEU A 528 13.07 -12.61 14.02
CA LEU A 528 13.62 -11.99 15.23
C LEU A 528 15.07 -12.41 15.52
N CYS A 529 15.51 -13.58 15.04
CA CYS A 529 16.92 -13.99 15.11
C CYS A 529 17.86 -13.08 14.29
N GLU A 530 17.35 -12.27 13.36
CA GLU A 530 18.18 -11.39 12.52
C GLU A 530 18.98 -10.37 13.33
N ASN A 531 18.43 -9.90 14.45
CA ASN A 531 19.14 -8.99 15.34
C ASN A 531 20.32 -9.70 16.03
N LEU A 532 20.16 -10.99 16.38
CA LEU A 532 21.25 -11.80 16.96
C LEU A 532 22.41 -11.99 15.97
N PHE A 533 22.13 -12.15 14.67
CA PHE A 533 23.19 -12.23 13.65
C PHE A 533 24.01 -10.94 13.57
N LYS A 534 23.33 -9.78 13.65
CA LYS A 534 23.96 -8.46 13.61
C LYS A 534 24.85 -8.23 14.85
N GLU A 535 24.45 -8.77 15.99
CA GLU A 535 25.20 -8.74 17.25
C GLU A 535 26.34 -9.77 17.31
N GLY A 536 26.39 -10.69 16.34
CA GLY A 536 27.48 -11.65 16.19
C GLY A 536 27.26 -12.98 16.93
N ASP A 537 26.02 -13.32 17.30
CA ASP A 537 25.70 -14.61 17.93
C ASP A 537 25.61 -15.72 16.86
N ILE A 538 26.54 -16.68 16.96
CA ILE A 538 26.64 -17.80 16.01
C ILE A 538 25.87 -19.04 16.46
N GLU A 539 25.58 -19.20 17.77
CA GLU A 539 25.06 -20.47 18.31
C GLU A 539 23.61 -20.72 17.87
N ILE A 540 22.84 -19.66 17.64
CA ILE A 540 21.45 -19.78 17.13
C ILE A 540 21.40 -20.41 15.73
N LEU A 541 22.51 -20.43 14.98
CA LEU A 541 22.56 -21.03 13.65
C LEU A 541 22.45 -22.56 13.68
N ASP A 542 22.79 -23.22 14.80
CA ASP A 542 22.53 -24.66 14.99
C ASP A 542 21.03 -24.95 15.01
N ASP A 543 20.26 -24.19 15.79
CA ASP A 543 18.79 -24.34 15.85
C ASP A 543 18.13 -24.00 14.49
N LEU A 544 18.67 -23.01 13.77
CA LEU A 544 18.14 -22.60 12.45
C LEU A 544 18.47 -23.61 11.34
N GLU A 545 19.59 -24.33 11.44
CA GLU A 545 19.96 -25.38 10.49
C GLU A 545 18.95 -26.53 10.47
N GLU A 546 18.35 -26.86 11.62
CA GLU A 546 17.29 -27.87 11.71
C GLU A 546 16.07 -27.53 10.82
N LEU A 547 15.80 -26.25 10.63
CA LEU A 547 14.64 -25.75 9.86
C LEU A 547 14.80 -25.91 8.34
N ILE A 548 15.96 -26.35 7.84
CA ILE A 548 16.11 -26.84 6.45
C ILE A 548 15.09 -27.94 6.13
N TYR A 549 14.72 -28.71 7.15
CA TYR A 549 13.82 -29.85 7.06
C TYR A 549 12.39 -29.54 7.52
N ASP A 550 12.04 -28.27 7.77
CA ASP A 550 10.69 -27.89 8.19
C ASP A 550 9.64 -28.35 7.14
N PRO A 551 8.49 -28.90 7.56
CA PRO A 551 7.44 -29.33 6.63
C PRO A 551 6.82 -28.16 5.85
N SER A 552 6.94 -26.92 6.33
CA SER A 552 6.42 -25.74 5.68
C SER A 552 7.46 -25.06 4.78
N VAL A 553 7.18 -25.01 3.48
CA VAL A 553 8.00 -24.26 2.50
C VAL A 553 8.11 -22.77 2.83
N GLU A 554 7.11 -22.20 3.51
CA GLU A 554 7.13 -20.79 3.93
C GLU A 554 8.15 -20.56 5.06
N VAL A 555 8.27 -21.50 6.01
CA VAL A 555 9.29 -21.45 7.08
C VAL A 555 10.69 -21.58 6.46
N VAL A 556 10.88 -22.54 5.55
CA VAL A 556 12.14 -22.72 4.83
C VAL A 556 12.51 -21.48 4.01
N ASN A 557 11.52 -20.86 3.33
CA ASN A 557 11.75 -19.63 2.59
C ASN A 557 12.16 -18.47 3.51
N GLN A 558 11.50 -18.33 4.68
CA GLN A 558 11.87 -17.31 5.66
C GLN A 558 13.29 -17.54 6.22
N LEU A 559 13.70 -18.79 6.42
CA LEU A 559 15.08 -19.12 6.79
C LEU A 559 16.05 -18.60 5.73
N ALA A 560 15.81 -18.91 4.46
CA ALA A 560 16.66 -18.42 3.37
C ALA A 560 16.75 -16.89 3.33
N LEU A 561 15.62 -16.19 3.48
CA LEU A 561 15.57 -14.73 3.50
C LEU A 561 16.35 -14.11 4.67
N SER A 562 16.21 -14.67 5.87
CA SER A 562 16.78 -14.09 7.09
C SER A 562 18.29 -14.29 7.18
N LEU A 563 18.80 -15.40 6.63
CA LEU A 563 20.24 -15.70 6.59
C LEU A 563 21.04 -14.69 5.75
N ARG A 564 20.40 -13.88 4.91
CA ARG A 564 21.02 -12.71 4.23
C ARG A 564 21.74 -11.78 5.21
N TYR A 565 21.21 -11.60 6.41
CA TYR A 565 21.78 -10.68 7.40
C TYR A 565 22.93 -11.29 8.21
N SER A 566 23.19 -12.58 8.04
CA SER A 566 24.31 -13.25 8.67
C SER A 566 25.53 -13.27 7.75
N LYS A 567 26.70 -12.93 8.31
CA LYS A 567 27.99 -12.98 7.61
C LYS A 567 28.80 -14.24 7.95
N PHE A 568 28.22 -15.17 8.70
CA PHE A 568 28.91 -16.37 9.16
C PHE A 568 29.02 -17.41 8.06
N LYS A 569 30.15 -18.14 8.04
CA LYS A 569 30.40 -19.24 7.09
C LYS A 569 29.27 -20.28 7.13
N LYS A 570 28.80 -20.61 8.33
CA LYS A 570 27.72 -21.56 8.55
C LYS A 570 26.41 -21.16 7.85
N SER A 571 26.08 -19.87 7.81
CA SER A 571 24.90 -19.38 7.07
C SER A 571 25.01 -19.63 5.56
N THR A 572 26.21 -19.45 5.00
CA THR A 572 26.48 -19.81 3.59
C THR A 572 26.38 -21.31 3.35
N GLU A 573 26.82 -22.15 4.30
CA GLU A 573 26.68 -23.60 4.23
C GLU A 573 25.21 -24.02 4.24
N ILE A 574 24.38 -23.47 5.15
CA ILE A 574 22.93 -23.69 5.20
C ILE A 574 22.27 -23.27 3.88
N LEU A 575 22.57 -22.06 3.38
CA LEU A 575 22.04 -21.56 2.10
C LEU A 575 22.44 -22.47 0.92
N SER A 576 23.64 -23.04 0.93
CA SER A 576 24.07 -24.00 -0.10
C SER A 576 23.24 -25.29 -0.05
N VAL A 577 22.96 -25.82 1.13
CA VAL A 577 22.11 -27.01 1.28
C VAL A 577 20.68 -26.72 0.78
N LEU A 578 20.13 -25.54 1.11
CA LEU A 578 18.82 -25.11 0.63
C LEU A 578 18.79 -25.00 -0.90
N LYS A 579 19.85 -24.44 -1.51
CA LYS A 579 19.98 -24.32 -2.97
C LYS A 579 19.85 -25.67 -3.65
N ASP A 580 20.55 -26.68 -3.15
CA ASP A 580 20.58 -28.01 -3.76
C ASP A 580 19.26 -28.76 -3.52
N ARG A 581 18.71 -28.69 -2.31
CA ARG A 581 17.46 -29.38 -1.92
C ARG A 581 16.24 -28.81 -2.63
N PHE A 582 16.19 -27.50 -2.86
CA PHE A 582 15.04 -26.78 -3.38
C PHE A 582 15.28 -26.17 -4.77
N ALA A 583 16.20 -26.72 -5.56
CA ALA A 583 16.58 -26.22 -6.89
C ALA A 583 15.40 -26.06 -7.88
N ALA A 584 14.32 -26.82 -7.70
CA ALA A 584 13.10 -26.74 -8.50
C ALA A 584 12.03 -25.80 -7.93
N ASN A 585 12.19 -25.30 -6.70
CA ASN A 585 11.28 -24.33 -6.09
C ASN A 585 11.77 -22.91 -6.41
N GLU A 586 11.02 -22.20 -7.27
CA GLU A 586 11.35 -20.85 -7.73
C GLU A 586 11.47 -19.84 -6.57
N ILE A 587 10.58 -19.93 -5.57
CA ILE A 587 10.51 -18.98 -4.45
C ILE A 587 11.74 -19.12 -3.55
N ILE A 588 12.04 -20.35 -3.12
CA ILE A 588 13.21 -20.61 -2.26
C ILE A 588 14.51 -20.35 -3.02
N THR A 589 14.58 -20.73 -4.31
CA THR A 589 15.77 -20.49 -5.15
C THR A 589 16.04 -18.99 -5.32
N HIS A 590 14.99 -18.18 -5.47
CA HIS A 590 15.12 -16.71 -5.48
C HIS A 590 15.72 -16.22 -4.16
N SER A 591 15.09 -16.55 -3.03
CA SER A 591 15.56 -16.14 -1.70
C SER A 591 17.00 -16.55 -1.42
N VAL A 592 17.38 -17.80 -1.73
CA VAL A 592 18.75 -18.30 -1.56
C VAL A 592 19.73 -17.55 -2.45
N THR A 593 19.40 -17.33 -3.72
CA THR A 593 20.23 -16.56 -4.65
C THR A 593 20.45 -15.14 -4.14
N GLU A 594 19.38 -14.51 -3.69
CA GLU A 594 19.36 -13.16 -3.14
C GLU A 594 20.14 -13.05 -1.82
N SER A 595 20.15 -14.08 -0.99
CA SER A 595 20.90 -14.13 0.29
C SER A 595 22.37 -14.50 0.11
N LEU A 596 22.73 -15.24 -0.95
CA LEU A 596 24.12 -15.59 -1.28
C LEU A 596 24.88 -14.47 -2.01
N LYS A 597 24.17 -13.47 -2.54
CA LYS A 597 24.83 -12.27 -3.07
C LYS A 597 25.66 -11.67 -1.92
N LYS A 598 26.95 -11.45 -2.18
CA LYS A 598 27.73 -10.52 -1.35
C LYS A 598 26.98 -9.20 -1.31
N ASP A 599 27.06 -8.48 -0.19
CA ASP A 599 26.42 -7.18 -0.01
C ASP A 599 26.88 -6.20 -1.12
N ASP A 600 26.15 -6.28 -2.22
CA ASP A 600 26.40 -5.68 -3.53
C ASP A 600 25.19 -4.76 -3.79
N SER A 601 24.83 -3.92 -2.81
CA SER A 601 23.72 -3.00 -2.99
C SER A 601 23.91 -2.25 -4.31
N LYS A 602 22.83 -2.02 -5.05
CA LYS A 602 22.90 -1.31 -6.33
C LYS A 602 23.55 0.05 -6.12
N LEU A 603 23.33 0.67 -4.97
CA LEU A 603 24.03 1.87 -4.54
C LEU A 603 25.55 1.70 -4.40
N GLU A 604 26.07 0.61 -3.81
CA GLU A 604 27.52 0.37 -3.75
C GLU A 604 28.11 0.11 -5.14
N LYS A 605 27.42 -0.66 -5.98
CA LYS A 605 27.80 -0.84 -7.41
C LYS A 605 27.81 0.48 -8.16
N LEU A 606 26.82 1.32 -7.91
CA LEU A 606 26.72 2.67 -8.47
C LEU A 606 27.91 3.52 -7.99
N LYS A 607 28.18 3.56 -6.67
CA LYS A 607 29.32 4.29 -6.08
C LYS A 607 30.65 3.87 -6.71
N GLU A 608 30.83 2.57 -6.94
CA GLU A 608 32.02 2.03 -7.62
C GLU A 608 32.06 2.42 -9.10
N GLN A 609 30.94 2.31 -9.83
CA GLN A 609 30.83 2.72 -11.24
C GLN A 609 31.13 4.21 -11.41
N ILE A 610 30.72 5.05 -10.47
CA ILE A 610 30.88 6.50 -10.55
C ILE A 610 32.18 7.01 -9.94
N LYS A 611 33.06 6.12 -9.46
CA LYS A 611 34.31 6.51 -8.76
C LYS A 611 35.19 7.47 -9.56
N GLY A 612 35.14 7.39 -10.90
CA GLY A 612 35.90 8.26 -11.81
C GLY A 612 35.28 9.65 -12.06
N TYR A 613 34.06 9.92 -11.59
CA TYR A 613 33.41 11.22 -11.77
C TYR A 613 33.88 12.25 -10.72
N SER A 614 33.70 13.55 -11.03
CA SER A 614 33.94 14.64 -10.07
C SER A 614 33.01 14.53 -8.86
N THR A 615 33.41 15.04 -7.69
CA THR A 615 32.58 15.00 -6.47
C THR A 615 31.19 15.62 -6.67
N GLY A 616 31.11 16.76 -7.36
CA GLY A 616 29.83 17.40 -7.68
C GLY A 616 28.95 16.53 -8.57
N THR A 617 29.54 15.86 -9.57
CA THR A 617 28.79 14.93 -10.44
C THR A 617 28.39 13.67 -9.67
N LYS A 618 29.24 13.12 -8.80
CA LYS A 618 28.88 11.96 -7.96
C LYS A 618 27.66 12.27 -7.10
N ASN A 619 27.65 13.41 -6.42
CA ASN A 619 26.52 13.82 -5.59
C ASN A 619 25.24 13.97 -6.42
N SER A 620 25.35 14.56 -7.62
CA SER A 620 24.23 14.69 -8.55
C SER A 620 23.74 13.33 -9.07
N ILE A 621 24.64 12.38 -9.33
CA ILE A 621 24.28 11.00 -9.71
C ILE A 621 23.54 10.30 -8.57
N LEU A 622 23.99 10.43 -7.32
CA LEU A 622 23.35 9.80 -6.16
C LEU A 622 21.98 10.42 -5.87
N ALA A 623 21.85 11.75 -5.91
CA ALA A 623 20.55 12.42 -5.78
C ALA A 623 19.61 12.04 -6.94
N GLY A 624 20.15 11.92 -8.16
CA GLY A 624 19.43 11.48 -9.34
C GLY A 624 18.98 10.02 -9.27
N TYR A 625 19.79 9.15 -8.66
CA TYR A 625 19.45 7.76 -8.38
C TYR A 625 18.22 7.68 -7.48
N ASP A 626 18.22 8.43 -6.38
CA ASP A 626 17.10 8.47 -5.45
C ASP A 626 15.84 9.01 -6.14
N ALA A 627 15.96 10.13 -6.85
CA ALA A 627 14.86 10.76 -7.58
C ALA A 627 14.28 9.85 -8.68
N TYR A 628 15.13 9.16 -9.44
CA TYR A 628 14.71 8.17 -10.43
C TYR A 628 13.91 7.04 -9.78
N ASN A 629 14.43 6.52 -8.68
CA ASN A 629 13.80 5.43 -7.95
C ASN A 629 12.50 5.87 -7.26
N GLN A 630 12.33 7.16 -6.96
CA GLN A 630 11.10 7.67 -6.37
C GLN A 630 9.96 7.87 -7.38
N LEU A 631 10.25 8.14 -8.66
CA LEU A 631 9.20 8.54 -9.61
C LEU A 631 9.30 7.85 -10.98
N CYS A 632 10.50 7.71 -11.52
CA CYS A 632 10.70 7.23 -12.90
C CYS A 632 10.66 5.70 -13.00
N ILE A 633 11.05 5.00 -11.93
CA ILE A 633 11.17 3.54 -11.89
C ILE A 633 9.86 2.80 -12.23
N THR A 634 8.70 3.38 -11.91
CA THR A 634 7.39 2.74 -12.13
C THR A 634 7.09 2.52 -13.61
N CYS A 635 7.68 3.33 -14.49
CA CYS A 635 7.49 3.22 -15.93
C CYS A 635 8.75 2.71 -16.66
N HIS A 636 9.93 3.14 -16.22
CA HIS A 636 11.22 2.81 -16.86
C HIS A 636 11.94 1.60 -16.25
N GLY A 637 11.43 1.04 -15.15
CA GLY A 637 11.95 -0.17 -14.52
C GLY A 637 13.24 0.06 -13.71
N PRO A 638 13.60 -0.89 -12.82
CA PRO A 638 14.77 -0.80 -11.95
C PRO A 638 16.12 -0.95 -12.67
N ASP A 639 16.09 -1.36 -13.94
CA ASP A 639 17.24 -1.54 -14.83
C ASP A 639 17.26 -0.53 -15.99
N LEU A 640 16.34 0.45 -15.96
CA LEU A 640 16.19 1.48 -16.99
C LEU A 640 15.81 0.92 -18.37
N MET A 641 15.30 -0.32 -18.46
CA MET A 641 14.92 -0.98 -19.71
C MET A 641 13.43 -0.86 -20.06
N GLY A 642 12.63 -0.26 -19.20
CA GLY A 642 11.17 -0.21 -19.30
C GLY A 642 10.49 -1.33 -18.53
N VAL A 643 9.29 -1.07 -18.02
CA VAL A 643 8.45 -2.10 -17.40
C VAL A 643 7.61 -2.80 -18.47
N PRO A 644 7.64 -4.15 -18.59
CA PRO A 644 6.82 -4.87 -19.54
C PRO A 644 5.31 -4.74 -19.28
N ILE A 645 4.52 -4.58 -20.33
CA ILE A 645 3.04 -4.69 -20.31
C ILE A 645 2.62 -5.76 -21.32
N GLY A 646 1.82 -6.73 -20.89
CA GLY A 646 1.33 -7.82 -21.74
C GLY A 646 2.47 -8.69 -22.29
N ASN A 647 2.26 -9.26 -23.49
CA ASN A 647 3.21 -10.22 -24.07
C ASN A 647 4.41 -9.58 -24.80
N ASP A 648 4.32 -8.35 -25.32
CA ASP A 648 5.38 -7.73 -26.15
C ASP A 648 5.55 -6.19 -26.00
N GLY A 649 4.87 -5.55 -25.04
CA GLY A 649 4.88 -4.09 -24.85
C GLY A 649 5.74 -3.62 -23.67
N LEU A 650 6.12 -2.34 -23.66
CA LEU A 650 6.72 -1.65 -22.50
C LEU A 650 5.89 -0.42 -22.14
N ILE A 651 5.76 -0.09 -20.85
CA ILE A 651 5.10 1.14 -20.38
C ILE A 651 5.79 2.37 -20.98
N ALA A 652 7.12 2.39 -20.88
CA ALA A 652 7.98 3.48 -21.35
C ALA A 652 9.20 2.90 -22.06
N PRO A 653 9.85 3.67 -22.96
CA PRO A 653 11.00 3.19 -23.71
C PRO A 653 12.21 2.90 -22.81
N PRO A 654 13.12 2.00 -23.23
CA PRO A 654 14.42 1.84 -22.60
C PRO A 654 15.20 3.16 -22.59
N LEU A 655 15.83 3.47 -21.45
CA LEU A 655 16.75 4.60 -21.31
C LEU A 655 18.21 4.17 -21.47
N ILE A 656 18.54 2.90 -21.20
CA ILE A 656 19.86 2.33 -21.50
C ILE A 656 20.01 2.12 -23.01
N GLY A 657 21.17 2.51 -23.54
CA GLY A 657 21.49 2.41 -24.96
C GLY A 657 20.78 3.43 -25.85
N SER A 658 19.87 4.24 -25.30
CA SER A 658 19.06 5.19 -26.07
C SER A 658 19.90 6.33 -26.64
N ALA A 659 19.81 6.56 -27.95
CA ALA A 659 20.46 7.69 -28.62
C ALA A 659 19.98 9.05 -28.06
N ARG A 660 18.71 9.13 -27.64
CA ARG A 660 18.13 10.33 -27.01
C ARG A 660 18.78 10.64 -25.66
N VAL A 661 19.05 9.61 -24.86
CA VAL A 661 19.73 9.78 -23.56
C VAL A 661 21.19 10.18 -23.73
N LYS A 662 21.87 9.64 -24.75
CA LYS A 662 23.26 9.99 -25.06
C LYS A 662 23.41 11.33 -25.78
N GLY A 663 22.38 11.76 -26.50
CA GLY A 663 22.33 12.96 -27.33
C GLY A 663 22.28 14.29 -26.56
N ASP A 664 21.55 15.28 -27.09
CA ASP A 664 21.55 16.65 -26.56
C ASP A 664 20.90 16.78 -25.18
N LYS A 665 21.60 17.48 -24.27
CA LYS A 665 21.16 17.68 -22.88
C LYS A 665 19.94 18.60 -22.79
N THR A 666 19.79 19.54 -23.74
CA THR A 666 18.65 20.47 -23.78
C THR A 666 17.39 19.74 -24.21
N THR A 667 17.48 18.85 -25.20
CA THR A 667 16.36 17.98 -25.62
C THR A 667 15.86 17.11 -24.47
N LEU A 668 16.75 16.45 -23.73
CA LEU A 668 16.36 15.69 -22.54
C LEU A 668 15.72 16.57 -21.47
N SER A 669 16.26 17.76 -21.24
CA SER A 669 15.67 18.73 -20.31
C SER A 669 14.26 19.14 -20.73
N ARG A 670 14.04 19.38 -22.04
CA ARG A 670 12.72 19.72 -22.59
C ARG A 670 11.71 18.60 -22.36
N ILE A 671 12.12 17.35 -22.62
CA ILE A 671 11.29 16.16 -22.39
C ILE A 671 10.89 16.06 -20.92
N LEU A 672 11.83 16.12 -19.97
CA LEU A 672 11.45 16.02 -18.56
C LEU A 672 10.60 17.20 -18.10
N LEU A 673 10.82 18.41 -18.62
CA LEU A 673 10.02 19.58 -18.24
C LEU A 673 8.57 19.47 -18.73
N HIS A 674 8.35 19.15 -20.01
CA HIS A 674 7.01 19.29 -20.64
C HIS A 674 6.39 17.96 -21.05
N GLY A 675 7.07 16.85 -20.82
CA GLY A 675 6.64 15.54 -21.23
C GLY A 675 6.92 15.24 -22.70
N LEU A 676 6.56 14.03 -23.12
CA LEU A 676 6.72 13.53 -24.48
C LEU A 676 5.52 12.65 -24.86
N ILE A 677 4.99 12.87 -26.07
CA ILE A 677 3.89 12.11 -26.64
C ILE A 677 4.20 11.69 -28.08
N GLY A 678 3.57 10.60 -28.52
CA GLY A 678 3.70 10.06 -29.87
C GLY A 678 4.83 9.05 -30.01
N PRO A 679 5.11 8.61 -31.25
CA PRO A 679 6.01 7.50 -31.50
C PRO A 679 7.46 7.86 -31.19
N ILE A 680 8.16 6.91 -30.59
CA ILE A 680 9.57 6.97 -30.28
C ILE A 680 10.25 5.83 -31.01
N GLU A 681 11.15 6.15 -31.95
CA GLU A 681 11.87 5.14 -32.75
C GLU A 681 10.91 4.18 -33.48
N GLY A 682 9.79 4.71 -33.96
CA GLY A 682 8.75 3.96 -34.68
C GLY A 682 7.85 3.10 -33.79
N LYS A 683 7.97 3.19 -32.46
CA LYS A 683 7.11 2.49 -31.50
C LYS A 683 6.28 3.48 -30.67
N GLU A 684 5.01 3.15 -30.48
CA GLU A 684 4.11 3.90 -29.60
C GLU A 684 4.32 3.50 -28.15
N TYR A 685 4.35 4.49 -27.26
CA TYR A 685 4.47 4.32 -25.82
C TYR A 685 3.34 5.08 -25.10
N GLY A 686 3.28 4.93 -23.77
CA GLY A 686 2.50 5.84 -22.93
C GLY A 686 2.99 7.29 -23.04
N ILE A 687 2.18 8.22 -22.53
CA ILE A 687 2.59 9.61 -22.39
C ILE A 687 3.65 9.69 -21.29
N MET A 688 4.77 10.36 -21.56
CA MET A 688 5.69 10.78 -20.51
C MET A 688 5.17 12.09 -19.92
N MET A 689 4.80 12.06 -18.64
CA MET A 689 4.24 13.24 -17.96
C MET A 689 5.30 14.32 -17.72
N PRO A 690 4.94 15.61 -17.86
CA PRO A 690 5.82 16.71 -17.49
C PRO A 690 6.20 16.65 -16.02
N LEU A 691 7.45 16.98 -15.74
CA LEU A 691 8.03 17.11 -14.41
C LEU A 691 8.47 18.55 -14.13
N LYS A 692 7.95 19.54 -14.87
CA LYS A 692 8.32 20.96 -14.72
C LYS A 692 8.15 21.50 -13.30
N ASP A 693 7.27 20.94 -12.48
CA ASP A 693 7.08 21.42 -11.12
C ASP A 693 8.22 21.03 -10.17
N ASN A 694 9.11 20.12 -10.61
CA ASN A 694 10.35 19.85 -9.92
C ASN A 694 11.39 20.95 -10.19
N SER A 695 12.28 21.17 -9.22
CA SER A 695 13.33 22.18 -9.35
C SER A 695 14.29 21.87 -10.50
N ASP A 696 14.95 22.91 -11.05
CA ASP A 696 15.96 22.74 -12.10
C ASP A 696 17.10 21.81 -11.68
N GLN A 697 17.41 21.77 -10.37
CA GLN A 697 18.43 20.90 -9.81
C GLN A 697 17.94 19.44 -9.79
N TRP A 698 16.71 19.19 -9.33
CA TRP A 698 16.14 17.84 -9.30
C TRP A 698 16.09 17.21 -10.69
N ILE A 699 15.65 17.96 -11.71
CA ILE A 699 15.63 17.48 -13.10
C ILE A 699 17.06 17.22 -13.59
N ALA A 700 18.01 18.10 -13.26
CA ALA A 700 19.41 17.92 -13.63
C ALA A 700 20.03 16.68 -12.98
N ASP A 701 19.68 16.38 -11.73
CA ASP A 701 20.17 15.21 -11.00
C ASP A 701 19.66 13.91 -11.63
N VAL A 702 18.34 13.79 -11.88
CA VAL A 702 17.75 12.62 -12.56
C VAL A 702 18.40 12.40 -13.93
N LEU A 703 18.54 13.46 -14.74
CA LEU A 703 19.20 13.36 -16.04
C LEU A 703 20.67 12.96 -15.92
N THR A 704 21.36 13.46 -14.90
CA THR A 704 22.76 13.13 -14.62
C THR A 704 22.92 11.64 -14.29
N TYR A 705 22.04 11.08 -13.47
CA TYR A 705 22.02 9.64 -13.19
C TYR A 705 21.77 8.81 -14.46
N VAL A 706 20.68 9.09 -15.18
CA VAL A 706 20.30 8.33 -16.39
C VAL A 706 21.39 8.39 -17.47
N ARG A 707 22.05 9.54 -17.62
CA ARG A 707 23.22 9.70 -18.51
C ARG A 707 24.44 8.94 -18.01
N ALA A 708 24.76 9.01 -16.73
CA ALA A 708 25.90 8.29 -16.16
C ALA A 708 25.76 6.76 -16.35
N MET A 709 24.54 6.23 -16.28
CA MET A 709 24.25 4.80 -16.57
C MET A 709 24.51 4.41 -18.04
N ASN A 710 24.59 5.40 -18.93
CA ASN A 710 24.97 5.25 -20.33
C ASN A 710 26.44 5.57 -20.61
N GLY A 711 27.25 5.83 -19.58
CA GLY A 711 28.66 6.24 -19.72
C GLY A 711 28.85 7.70 -20.13
N GLU A 712 27.82 8.53 -19.98
CA GLU A 712 27.80 9.92 -20.45
C GLU A 712 28.01 10.93 -19.32
N GLY A 713 28.51 12.12 -19.67
CA GLY A 713 28.68 13.21 -18.71
C GLY A 713 27.35 13.78 -18.18
N GLY A 714 27.39 14.30 -16.94
CA GLY A 714 26.22 14.84 -16.25
C GLY A 714 25.59 16.10 -16.87
N VAL A 715 24.41 16.45 -16.40
CA VAL A 715 23.63 17.62 -16.79
C VAL A 715 23.71 18.67 -15.67
N HIS A 716 24.17 19.88 -16.02
CA HIS A 716 24.20 20.98 -15.06
C HIS A 716 22.83 21.68 -15.02
N ARG A 717 22.38 22.15 -13.84
CA ARG A 717 21.11 22.88 -13.66
C ARG A 717 20.86 24.03 -14.64
N LYS A 718 21.92 24.64 -15.18
CA LYS A 718 21.84 25.71 -16.19
C LYS A 718 21.24 25.23 -17.52
N PHE A 719 21.47 23.96 -17.92
CA PHE A 719 20.84 23.39 -19.12
C PHE A 719 19.34 23.31 -18.94
N VAL A 720 18.89 22.81 -17.78
CA VAL A 720 17.47 22.73 -17.42
C VAL A 720 16.86 24.13 -17.35
N SER A 721 17.50 25.06 -16.64
CA SER A 721 17.03 26.44 -16.50
C SER A 721 16.90 27.15 -17.86
N ASN A 722 17.86 26.95 -18.77
CA ASN A 722 17.79 27.49 -20.12
C ASN A 722 16.70 26.83 -20.96
N ALA A 723 16.51 25.51 -20.84
CA ALA A 723 15.41 24.80 -21.51
C ALA A 723 14.05 25.31 -21.01
N ARG A 724 13.89 25.49 -19.70
CA ARG A 724 12.70 26.04 -19.07
C ARG A 724 12.41 27.46 -19.54
N LYS A 725 13.40 28.36 -19.50
CA LYS A 725 13.26 29.73 -20.01
C LYS A 725 12.89 29.79 -21.49
N LYS A 726 13.48 28.92 -22.32
CA LYS A 726 13.18 28.85 -23.76
C LYS A 726 11.81 28.26 -24.05
N ALA A 727 11.31 27.38 -23.19
CA ALA A 727 9.98 26.82 -23.32
C ALA A 727 8.90 27.83 -22.91
N GLY A 728 9.23 28.79 -22.04
CA GLY A 728 8.29 29.83 -21.61
C GLY A 728 7.06 29.23 -20.95
N ASP A 729 5.88 29.68 -21.36
CA ASP A 729 4.58 29.23 -20.87
C ASP A 729 4.05 28.01 -21.65
N ARG A 730 4.93 27.19 -22.24
CA ARG A 730 4.50 25.98 -22.93
C ARG A 730 3.84 25.03 -21.94
N GLU A 731 2.63 24.60 -22.29
CA GLU A 731 1.91 23.56 -21.56
C GLU A 731 1.94 22.21 -22.28
N ASP A 732 2.04 22.21 -23.61
CA ASP A 732 1.94 20.99 -24.42
C ASP A 732 3.16 20.05 -24.32
N TYR A 733 2.87 18.76 -24.45
CA TYR A 733 3.86 17.71 -24.64
C TYR A 733 4.73 17.98 -25.86
N TRP A 734 5.99 17.56 -25.82
CA TRP A 734 6.80 17.50 -27.03
C TRP A 734 6.42 16.27 -27.85
N THR A 735 6.58 16.37 -29.17
CA THR A 735 6.76 15.21 -30.04
C THR A 735 8.24 15.04 -30.37
N MET A 736 8.65 13.82 -30.74
CA MET A 736 10.04 13.58 -31.16
C MET A 736 10.40 14.40 -32.41
N ASP A 737 9.47 14.59 -33.34
CA ASP A 737 9.69 15.35 -34.58
C ASP A 737 9.92 16.85 -34.32
N GLU A 738 9.18 17.45 -33.39
CA GLU A 738 9.39 18.84 -32.96
C GLU A 738 10.78 19.01 -32.36
N LEU A 739 11.17 18.10 -31.46
CA LEU A 739 12.47 18.15 -30.79
C LEU A 739 13.63 17.97 -31.78
N MET A 740 13.52 17.05 -32.73
CA MET A 740 14.53 16.86 -33.78
C MET A 740 14.64 18.08 -34.70
N THR A 741 13.53 18.75 -34.99
CA THR A 741 13.53 20.00 -35.77
C THR A 741 14.27 21.11 -35.02
N LEU A 742 14.00 21.28 -33.73
CA LEU A 742 14.67 22.26 -32.88
C LEU A 742 16.17 21.98 -32.71
N GLU A 743 16.58 20.71 -32.64
CA GLU A 743 18.00 20.35 -32.63
C GLU A 743 18.71 20.71 -33.93
N LYS A 744 18.05 20.54 -35.08
CA LYS A 744 18.60 20.92 -36.39
C LYS A 744 18.68 22.43 -36.58
N GLN A 745 17.78 23.19 -35.97
CA GLN A 745 17.76 24.66 -36.04
C GLN A 745 18.72 25.33 -35.03
N GLY A 746 19.16 24.60 -34.00
CA GLY A 746 20.08 25.08 -32.96
C GLY A 746 21.54 24.68 -33.12
N LYS A 747 21.87 23.91 -34.17
CA LYS A 747 23.23 23.64 -34.67
C LYS A 747 23.52 24.55 -35.83
#